data_AF-A0A934J7W4-F1
#
_entry.id   AF-A0A934J7W4-F1
#
_cell.length_a   1.000
_cell.length_b   1.000
_cell.length_c   1.000
_cell.angle_alpha   90.00
_cell.angle_beta   90.00
_cell.angle_gamma   90.00
#
_symmetry.space_group_name_H-M   'P 1'
#
loop_
_entity.id
_entity.type
_entity.pdbx_description
1 polymer ?
#
loop_
_entity_poly.entity_id
_entity_poly.type
_entity_poly.pdbx_seq_one_letter_code
_entity_poly.pdbx_strand_id
1 'polypeptide(L)'
;MERNVPAPKTLAAMKKQILIVTLSGALLVQPFVPLSLPSEGQVASAAAAQSPAVKLLDEVMVTSGAKQQKYLWTSTRSSTAVQANVYVLEVDLSNPYVKLDVMSGKNSTVASKNTVTNMVAETKAVAGINADFFIMTAEGVGMGPQISNGNMVTTPSVINGMYSFSLDKNRTPEIDNYAFDGKVTSESGATFALSGINKTNYTMDTANGSQRSHVNALYMYTSAWATTERPQNSATLPTEVLVRNGVVTQIQENGSLPGTVPEDGYILRAHGEAAKFVRENLAIGQRVTADYSLVSLTSGAKKDPAAFQMMVGGHTLLVDNGKEAVFTRDISGVSGNSAVARTAIGYSRDNKKLYLITVEKQGSSSGMTLKELQSAMVSLGIWKGLNLDGGGSTTMVTRPLGDFAAGLTHATSNGVGTSQRAVANGLGIYSIAPQGEAKGIRASGPSAVFVKGPAEFSLKGYDTYYNPIRFEGANATWSAKSLGAFSGNIFTASKPGKTTLTVKSGSASANMDVEVVAGGQIDQMTVSPSSGSIAAGATINLPIKVKLNDGRELTVPAESVTWELKGMKGRVKDGKLTVDSVDQGAANAYAIASYDGYAAMAAFSASNSATSKVWEDFEKVSYPITFKGNPFGTVGSAVIVKGIAGRENSSALQIAYDFTTGAGGRWAYAVLGSNGRSVEGKPVSLTASVYGDGSKNWLRAEVSDAAGKVHYLDLARPLDWTGWKDVKVDLGKLGLSYPISIKQIYVANPESGQEERALTGQVAIDDIKFEYQNAVTTPPASKIELTIGKRSAAVNGKATALDAAPIVLNGTTYVPLRFVSDAIGGQVNWDGRSKRVNLLRGNKMLDLWIGRKEVVLNGSRIKTEVSPIERSGRTLVPVRLVSEQLGLTVTWDNKAQKVTIQ
;
A
#
# COMPACT_ATOMS: atom_id res chain seq x y z
N MET A 1 -28.70 77.72 49.06
CA MET A 1 -29.22 77.57 47.68
C MET A 1 -28.04 77.13 46.83
N GLU A 2 -28.00 75.86 46.46
CA GLU A 2 -28.34 75.39 45.10
C GLU A 2 -27.08 75.27 44.22
N ARG A 3 -26.97 74.09 43.58
CA ARG A 3 -26.09 73.65 42.47
C ARG A 3 -24.83 74.49 42.14
N ASN A 4 -23.65 73.84 42.15
CA ASN A 4 -22.82 73.56 40.95
C ASN A 4 -21.41 73.02 41.29
N VAL A 5 -20.96 72.02 40.50
CA VAL A 5 -19.62 71.68 39.92
C VAL A 5 -18.38 72.37 40.54
N PRO A 6 -17.22 71.71 40.87
CA PRO A 6 -16.34 70.98 39.91
C PRO A 6 -15.44 69.82 40.44
N ALA A 7 -14.69 69.15 39.52
CA ALA A 7 -13.45 68.39 39.78
C ALA A 7 -12.37 69.28 40.47
N PRO A 8 -11.20 68.82 41.03
CA PRO A 8 -10.33 67.67 40.66
C PRO A 8 -9.52 67.02 41.82
N LYS A 9 -8.50 66.18 41.48
CA LYS A 9 -7.17 65.96 42.14
C LYS A 9 -6.80 64.49 42.51
N THR A 10 -5.90 63.93 41.69
CA THR A 10 -4.55 63.36 41.99
C THR A 10 -4.21 63.03 43.46
N LEU A 11 -3.44 62.00 43.85
CA LEU A 11 -2.48 61.08 43.20
C LEU A 11 -2.14 59.98 44.24
N ALA A 12 -1.80 58.76 43.78
CA ALA A 12 -0.79 57.82 44.33
C ALA A 12 -1.23 56.34 44.52
N ALA A 13 -0.26 55.49 44.22
CA ALA A 13 -0.04 54.09 44.64
C ALA A 13 -0.65 52.92 43.83
N MET A 14 0.28 52.19 43.19
CA MET A 14 0.37 50.73 43.04
C MET A 14 -0.87 49.92 42.59
N LYS A 15 -0.77 49.31 41.39
CA LYS A 15 -1.60 48.15 41.00
C LYS A 15 -0.75 46.90 40.76
N LYS A 16 -0.92 45.92 41.65
CA LYS A 16 -0.82 44.48 41.38
C LYS A 16 -2.24 43.95 41.21
N GLN A 17 -2.52 43.14 40.19
CA GLN A 17 -3.56 42.11 40.29
C GLN A 17 -3.29 40.95 39.32
N ILE A 18 -3.08 39.79 39.95
CA ILE A 18 -3.01 38.41 39.46
C ILE A 18 -4.43 37.84 39.73
N LEU A 19 -5.13 37.31 38.73
CA LEU A 19 -5.35 35.88 38.36
C LEU A 19 -5.92 34.96 39.47
N ILE A 20 -6.96 34.19 39.09
CA ILE A 20 -7.39 32.82 39.51
C ILE A 20 -8.83 32.68 40.06
N VAL A 21 -9.65 32.02 39.22
CA VAL A 21 -10.59 30.89 39.43
C VAL A 21 -11.72 30.98 40.46
N THR A 22 -12.95 30.74 39.97
CA THR A 22 -13.95 29.92 40.66
C THR A 22 -14.66 28.95 39.70
N LEU A 23 -14.59 27.66 40.07
CA LEU A 23 -15.47 26.55 39.69
C LEU A 23 -16.89 26.79 40.24
N SER A 24 -17.94 26.35 39.54
CA SER A 24 -19.05 25.54 40.11
C SER A 24 -20.22 25.34 39.12
N GLY A 25 -20.80 24.14 39.11
CA GLY A 25 -22.10 23.90 38.49
C GLY A 25 -22.37 22.49 37.95
N ALA A 26 -22.20 21.44 38.77
CA ALA A 26 -22.73 20.11 38.47
C ALA A 26 -23.81 19.74 39.49
N LEU A 27 -25.06 19.57 39.04
CA LEU A 27 -26.15 19.00 39.82
C LEU A 27 -25.95 17.49 39.96
N LEU A 28 -25.86 17.01 41.20
CA LEU A 28 -26.00 15.60 41.56
C LEU A 28 -27.31 15.42 42.32
N VAL A 29 -28.27 14.75 41.69
CA VAL A 29 -29.44 14.17 42.35
C VAL A 29 -29.06 12.74 42.75
N GLN A 30 -29.07 12.43 44.05
CA GLN A 30 -29.00 11.06 44.54
C GLN A 30 -30.39 10.42 44.58
N PRO A 31 -30.52 9.13 44.27
CA PRO A 31 -31.59 8.31 44.81
C PRO A 31 -31.08 7.33 45.87
N PHE A 32 -31.87 7.22 46.93
CA PHE A 32 -31.85 6.19 47.97
C PHE A 32 -31.77 4.77 47.37
N VAL A 33 -31.00 3.90 48.04
CA VAL A 33 -31.01 2.45 47.85
C VAL A 33 -31.97 1.81 48.87
N PRO A 34 -32.78 0.82 48.46
CA PRO A 34 -33.06 -0.31 49.34
C PRO A 34 -32.45 -1.60 48.78
N LEU A 35 -31.95 -2.41 49.71
CA LEU A 35 -31.34 -3.73 49.51
C LEU A 35 -32.25 -4.67 48.69
N SER A 36 -31.66 -5.37 47.73
CA SER A 36 -31.88 -6.80 47.50
C SER A 36 -30.82 -7.38 46.54
N LEU A 37 -30.11 -8.41 46.99
CA LEU A 37 -29.33 -9.34 46.15
C LEU A 37 -30.29 -10.47 45.71
N PRO A 38 -30.18 -11.01 44.48
CA PRO A 38 -29.30 -12.16 44.31
C PRO A 38 -28.55 -12.28 42.98
N SER A 39 -27.40 -12.97 43.10
CA SER A 39 -26.70 -13.87 42.16
C SER A 39 -26.17 -13.36 40.81
N GLU A 40 -24.86 -13.58 40.68
CA GLU A 40 -23.95 -13.35 39.57
C GLU A 40 -24.45 -13.85 38.20
N GLY A 41 -24.62 -12.91 37.28
CA GLY A 41 -24.44 -13.11 35.84
C GLY A 41 -23.40 -12.11 35.35
N GLN A 42 -22.36 -12.57 34.65
CA GLN A 42 -21.34 -11.72 34.04
C GLN A 42 -22.00 -10.67 33.12
N VAL A 43 -22.03 -9.42 33.55
CA VAL A 43 -22.40 -8.30 32.69
C VAL A 43 -21.14 -7.88 31.94
N ALA A 44 -21.08 -8.20 30.65
CA ALA A 44 -20.07 -7.68 29.74
C ALA A 44 -20.13 -6.14 29.79
N SER A 45 -19.00 -5.48 30.09
CA SER A 45 -18.92 -4.03 30.04
C SER A 45 -19.16 -3.57 28.60
N ALA A 46 -20.29 -2.94 28.33
CA ALA A 46 -20.53 -2.28 27.05
C ALA A 46 -19.51 -1.13 26.92
N ALA A 47 -18.53 -1.28 26.02
CA ALA A 47 -17.62 -0.21 25.67
C ALA A 47 -18.46 0.98 25.14
N ALA A 48 -18.40 2.13 25.82
CA ALA A 48 -19.10 3.33 25.40
C ALA A 48 -18.63 3.73 23.98
N ALA A 49 -19.58 3.89 23.05
CA ALA A 49 -19.28 4.26 21.67
C ALA A 49 -18.63 5.65 21.61
N GLN A 50 -17.42 5.73 21.04
CA GLN A 50 -16.74 7.00 20.82
C GLN A 50 -17.45 7.77 19.70
N SER A 51 -17.83 9.03 19.97
CA SER A 51 -18.40 9.92 18.95
C SER A 51 -17.40 10.18 17.82
N PRO A 52 -17.85 10.29 16.55
CA PRO A 52 -16.97 10.62 15.44
C PRO A 52 -16.18 11.90 15.72
N ALA A 53 -14.86 11.86 15.52
CA ALA A 53 -13.98 13.02 15.70
C ALA A 53 -13.00 13.13 14.53
N VAL A 54 -12.71 14.36 14.13
CA VAL A 54 -11.72 14.69 13.08
C VAL A 54 -10.60 15.52 13.73
N LYS A 55 -9.38 15.00 13.72
CA LYS A 55 -8.20 15.65 14.31
C LYS A 55 -7.17 15.97 13.23
N LEU A 56 -6.77 17.24 13.12
CA LEU A 56 -5.67 17.63 12.23
C LEU A 56 -4.35 17.02 12.74
N LEU A 57 -3.62 16.35 11.85
CA LEU A 57 -2.31 15.75 12.12
C LEU A 57 -1.17 16.55 11.50
N ASP A 58 -1.36 17.03 10.27
CA ASP A 58 -0.34 17.73 9.49
C ASP A 58 -0.97 18.71 8.50
N GLU A 59 -0.26 19.79 8.18
CA GLU A 59 -0.65 20.81 7.21
C GLU A 59 0.58 21.34 6.47
N VAL A 60 0.55 21.30 5.13
CA VAL A 60 1.65 21.72 4.28
C VAL A 60 1.13 22.52 3.07
N MET A 61 1.75 23.65 2.78
CA MET A 61 1.44 24.44 1.57
C MET A 61 1.85 23.68 0.30
N VAL A 62 1.00 23.68 -0.72
CA VAL A 62 1.28 23.13 -2.06
C VAL A 62 1.71 24.24 -3.02
N THR A 63 0.99 25.36 -2.97
CA THR A 63 1.29 26.62 -3.67
C THR A 63 0.56 27.77 -2.99
N SER A 64 0.82 29.02 -3.39
CA SER A 64 0.03 30.17 -2.95
C SER A 64 -1.46 29.94 -3.24
N GLY A 65 -2.27 29.93 -2.18
CA GLY A 65 -3.71 29.70 -2.28
C GLY A 65 -4.15 28.23 -2.20
N ALA A 66 -3.23 27.26 -2.05
CA ALA A 66 -3.62 25.86 -1.83
C ALA A 66 -2.72 25.15 -0.81
N LYS A 67 -3.35 24.42 0.11
CA LYS A 67 -2.65 23.62 1.13
C LYS A 67 -3.23 22.22 1.24
N GLN A 68 -2.37 21.26 1.57
CA GLN A 68 -2.74 19.90 1.87
C GLN A 68 -2.78 19.71 3.39
N GLN A 69 -3.88 19.15 3.88
CA GLN A 69 -4.11 18.86 5.29
C GLN A 69 -4.36 17.36 5.46
N LYS A 70 -3.77 16.76 6.49
CA LYS A 70 -4.00 15.37 6.88
C LYS A 70 -4.74 15.34 8.19
N TYR A 71 -5.87 14.66 8.21
CA TYR A 71 -6.68 14.45 9.40
C TYR A 71 -6.75 12.96 9.76
N LEU A 72 -6.81 12.68 11.06
CA LEU A 72 -7.26 11.40 11.59
C LEU A 72 -8.73 11.50 11.92
N TRP A 73 -9.55 10.70 11.25
CA TRP A 73 -10.93 10.46 11.66
C TRP A 73 -10.99 9.21 12.52
N THR A 74 -11.72 9.28 13.63
CA THR A 74 -11.96 8.14 14.54
C THR A 74 -13.45 7.98 14.81
N SER A 75 -13.93 6.74 14.87
CA SER A 75 -15.32 6.42 15.20
C SER A 75 -15.45 4.98 15.72
N THR A 76 -16.68 4.50 15.87
CA THR A 76 -17.01 3.14 16.31
C THR A 76 -17.90 2.46 15.27
N ARG A 77 -17.53 1.27 14.79
CA ARG A 77 -18.36 0.40 13.94
C ARG A 77 -18.66 -0.88 14.69
N SER A 78 -19.94 -1.18 14.96
CA SER A 78 -20.34 -2.40 15.69
C SER A 78 -19.52 -2.62 16.97
N SER A 79 -19.42 -1.58 17.80
CA SER A 79 -18.63 -1.56 19.05
C SER A 79 -17.11 -1.72 18.89
N THR A 80 -16.58 -1.69 17.67
CA THR A 80 -15.15 -1.72 17.38
C THR A 80 -14.66 -0.32 17.04
N ALA A 81 -13.61 0.15 17.72
CA ALA A 81 -12.97 1.41 17.37
C ALA A 81 -12.35 1.32 15.97
N VAL A 82 -12.64 2.30 15.13
CA VAL A 82 -12.11 2.40 13.78
C VAL A 82 -11.50 3.78 13.56
N GLN A 83 -10.53 3.84 12.66
CA GLN A 83 -9.93 5.10 12.24
C GLN A 83 -9.71 5.13 10.73
N ALA A 84 -9.63 6.32 10.16
CA ALA A 84 -9.31 6.54 8.76
C ALA A 84 -8.49 7.82 8.59
N ASN A 85 -7.49 7.80 7.71
CA ASN A 85 -6.78 8.99 7.29
C ASN A 85 -7.62 9.72 6.22
N VAL A 86 -7.88 11.00 6.45
CA VAL A 86 -8.57 11.90 5.53
C VAL A 86 -7.58 12.95 5.05
N TYR A 87 -7.42 13.08 3.75
CA TYR A 87 -6.56 14.08 3.12
C TYR A 87 -7.44 15.12 2.45
N VAL A 88 -7.14 16.40 2.69
CA VAL A 88 -7.90 17.53 2.18
C VAL A 88 -6.96 18.49 1.48
N LEU A 89 -7.26 18.85 0.23
CA LEU A 89 -6.71 20.03 -0.43
C LEU A 89 -7.69 21.19 -0.22
N GLU A 90 -7.33 22.12 0.67
CA GLU A 90 -8.06 23.37 0.85
C GLU A 90 -7.50 24.39 -0.15
N VAL A 91 -8.38 24.96 -0.98
CA VAL A 91 -8.05 25.98 -1.98
C VAL A 91 -8.78 27.27 -1.67
N ASP A 92 -8.04 28.36 -1.58
CA ASP A 92 -8.56 29.72 -1.45
C ASP A 92 -8.93 30.26 -2.85
N LEU A 93 -10.23 30.28 -3.14
CA LEU A 93 -10.79 30.77 -4.40
C LEU A 93 -10.65 32.29 -4.56
N SER A 94 -10.30 33.03 -3.50
CA SER A 94 -9.99 34.46 -3.60
C SER A 94 -8.54 34.74 -3.99
N ASN A 95 -7.64 33.75 -3.85
CA ASN A 95 -6.22 33.92 -4.16
C ASN A 95 -6.00 33.92 -5.70
N PRO A 96 -5.48 34.99 -6.30
CA PRO A 96 -5.35 35.11 -7.76
C PRO A 96 -4.27 34.19 -8.35
N TYR A 97 -3.48 33.50 -7.53
CA TYR A 97 -2.37 32.66 -7.98
C TYR A 97 -2.70 31.18 -8.09
N VAL A 98 -3.96 30.79 -7.85
CA VAL A 98 -4.42 29.41 -7.99
C VAL A 98 -5.57 29.32 -9.01
N LYS A 99 -5.45 28.37 -9.94
CA LYS A 99 -6.50 28.03 -10.91
C LYS A 99 -6.92 26.57 -10.72
N LEU A 100 -8.19 26.27 -10.96
CA LEU A 100 -8.69 24.89 -11.07
C LEU A 100 -9.20 24.61 -12.47
N ASP A 101 -9.00 23.39 -12.93
CA ASP A 101 -9.54 22.92 -14.20
C ASP A 101 -9.65 21.38 -14.21
N VAL A 102 -10.54 20.86 -15.06
CA VAL A 102 -10.67 19.42 -15.24
C VAL A 102 -9.51 18.89 -16.06
N MET A 103 -8.95 17.76 -15.64
CA MET A 103 -7.95 17.01 -16.39
C MET A 103 -8.64 15.82 -17.05
N SER A 104 -8.64 15.77 -18.37
CA SER A 104 -9.14 14.61 -19.11
C SER A 104 -8.16 13.43 -19.04
N GLY A 105 -8.45 12.37 -19.79
CA GLY A 105 -7.56 11.25 -20.07
C GLY A 105 -6.21 11.63 -20.71
N LYS A 106 -5.58 10.65 -21.35
CA LYS A 106 -4.27 10.81 -22.00
C LYS A 106 -4.29 11.95 -23.00
N ASN A 107 -3.26 12.77 -23.00
CA ASN A 107 -3.11 13.91 -23.91
C ASN A 107 -4.27 14.92 -23.80
N SER A 108 -4.90 15.03 -22.63
CA SER A 108 -6.07 15.90 -22.40
C SER A 108 -7.30 15.55 -23.25
N THR A 109 -7.46 14.28 -23.66
CA THR A 109 -8.58 13.80 -24.47
C THR A 109 -9.56 12.94 -23.65
N VAL A 110 -10.78 12.74 -24.15
CA VAL A 110 -11.74 11.78 -23.60
C VAL A 110 -11.64 10.44 -24.33
N ALA A 111 -12.31 9.41 -23.81
CA ALA A 111 -12.22 8.03 -24.30
C ALA A 111 -10.81 7.41 -24.21
N SER A 112 -9.96 7.95 -23.32
CA SER A 112 -8.55 7.60 -23.20
C SER A 112 -8.08 7.64 -21.73
N LYS A 113 -8.57 6.70 -20.90
CA LYS A 113 -8.29 6.70 -19.45
C LYS A 113 -6.79 6.89 -19.10
N ASN A 114 -6.52 7.64 -18.03
CA ASN A 114 -5.16 7.88 -17.53
C ASN A 114 -5.11 7.84 -16.00
N THR A 115 -3.94 7.72 -15.39
CA THR A 115 -3.81 7.86 -13.93
C THR A 115 -3.80 9.33 -13.55
N VAL A 116 -4.30 9.68 -12.35
CA VAL A 116 -4.30 11.07 -11.88
C VAL A 116 -2.88 11.64 -11.81
N THR A 117 -1.88 10.84 -11.45
CA THR A 117 -0.47 11.29 -11.46
C THR A 117 -0.01 11.68 -12.86
N ASN A 118 -0.33 10.87 -13.87
CA ASN A 118 0.01 11.20 -15.25
C ASN A 118 -0.76 12.43 -15.74
N MET A 119 -2.05 12.55 -15.42
CA MET A 119 -2.85 13.74 -15.74
C MET A 119 -2.22 15.01 -15.16
N VAL A 120 -1.85 14.99 -13.88
CA VAL A 120 -1.19 16.12 -13.22
C VAL A 120 0.14 16.47 -13.90
N ALA A 121 0.93 15.48 -14.29
CA ALA A 121 2.18 15.69 -15.00
C ALA A 121 1.98 16.26 -16.41
N GLU A 122 1.04 15.71 -17.19
CA GLU A 122 0.71 16.12 -18.56
C GLU A 122 0.19 17.56 -18.60
N THR A 123 -0.69 17.93 -17.67
CA THR A 123 -1.28 19.27 -17.62
C THR A 123 -0.44 20.28 -16.83
N LYS A 124 0.65 19.83 -16.19
CA LYS A 124 1.51 20.64 -15.31
C LYS A 124 0.75 21.21 -14.09
N ALA A 125 -0.27 20.50 -13.63
CA ALA A 125 -0.89 20.80 -12.34
C ALA A 125 0.11 20.59 -11.19
N VAL A 126 -0.09 21.30 -10.08
CA VAL A 126 0.70 21.13 -8.85
C VAL A 126 0.03 20.20 -7.85
N ALA A 127 -1.25 19.89 -8.05
CA ALA A 127 -1.98 18.86 -7.31
C ALA A 127 -3.22 18.42 -8.10
N GLY A 128 -3.82 17.30 -7.72
CA GLY A 128 -5.10 16.87 -8.28
C GLY A 128 -5.70 15.65 -7.60
N ILE A 129 -6.97 15.41 -7.88
CA ILE A 129 -7.72 14.22 -7.45
C ILE A 129 -8.44 13.57 -8.64
N ASN A 130 -8.88 12.32 -8.52
CA ASN A 130 -9.84 11.75 -9.48
C ASN A 130 -11.22 12.42 -9.32
N ALA A 131 -12.08 12.35 -10.34
CA ALA A 131 -13.37 13.03 -10.30
C ALA A 131 -14.57 12.15 -10.69
N ASP A 132 -14.95 12.11 -11.97
CA ASP A 132 -16.25 11.62 -12.40
C ASP A 132 -16.35 10.08 -12.41
N PHE A 133 -17.58 9.59 -12.31
CA PHE A 133 -17.91 8.19 -12.53
C PHE A 133 -17.85 7.86 -14.02
N PHE A 134 -17.50 6.62 -14.36
CA PHE A 134 -17.46 6.15 -15.75
C PHE A 134 -17.80 4.67 -15.85
N ILE A 135 -18.28 4.25 -17.01
CA ILE A 135 -18.58 2.85 -17.29
C ILE A 135 -17.26 2.13 -17.59
N MET A 136 -16.81 1.27 -16.68
CA MET A 136 -15.48 0.64 -16.78
C MET A 136 -15.32 -0.25 -18.02
N THR A 137 -16.40 -0.88 -18.48
CA THR A 137 -16.43 -1.75 -19.67
C THR A 137 -16.61 -1.00 -20.98
N ALA A 138 -16.79 0.32 -20.94
CA ALA A 138 -16.94 1.16 -22.13
C ALA A 138 -15.63 1.93 -22.41
N GLU A 139 -15.71 2.94 -23.29
CA GLU A 139 -14.57 3.72 -23.77
C GLU A 139 -13.89 4.57 -22.67
N GLY A 140 -14.47 4.64 -21.47
CA GLY A 140 -13.88 5.33 -20.32
C GLY A 140 -14.10 6.83 -20.32
N VAL A 141 -15.31 7.25 -20.63
CA VAL A 141 -15.78 8.64 -20.61
C VAL A 141 -16.61 8.90 -19.35
N GLY A 142 -16.48 10.10 -18.79
CA GLY A 142 -17.26 10.52 -17.63
C GLY A 142 -18.78 10.50 -17.87
N MET A 143 -19.53 10.08 -16.87
CA MET A 143 -20.99 10.03 -16.88
C MET A 143 -21.62 11.42 -16.67
N GLY A 144 -20.99 12.30 -15.91
CA GLY A 144 -21.43 13.68 -15.78
C GLY A 144 -20.94 14.58 -16.92
N PRO A 145 -21.21 15.90 -16.81
CA PRO A 145 -20.65 16.90 -17.70
C PRO A 145 -19.16 17.15 -17.42
N GLN A 146 -18.46 17.59 -18.46
CA GLN A 146 -17.13 18.14 -18.36
C GLN A 146 -17.05 19.45 -19.14
N ILE A 147 -16.69 20.53 -18.46
CA ILE A 147 -16.25 21.80 -19.07
C ILE A 147 -14.80 22.02 -18.64
N SER A 148 -13.92 22.28 -19.60
CA SER A 148 -12.52 22.63 -19.34
C SER A 148 -12.12 23.84 -20.16
N ASN A 149 -11.42 24.80 -19.53
CA ASN A 149 -11.12 26.11 -20.12
C ASN A 149 -12.34 26.81 -20.76
N GLY A 150 -13.52 26.66 -20.16
CA GLY A 150 -14.78 27.20 -20.67
C GLY A 150 -15.36 26.50 -21.91
N ASN A 151 -14.74 25.42 -22.37
CA ASN A 151 -15.23 24.63 -23.50
C ASN A 151 -16.00 23.40 -23.02
N MET A 152 -17.14 23.13 -23.65
CA MET A 152 -17.94 21.93 -23.39
C MET A 152 -17.23 20.70 -23.96
N VAL A 153 -16.73 19.83 -23.08
CA VAL A 153 -16.01 18.61 -23.46
C VAL A 153 -16.96 17.42 -23.51
N THR A 154 -17.77 17.22 -22.47
CA THR A 154 -18.82 16.17 -22.42
C THR A 154 -20.09 16.72 -21.78
N THR A 155 -21.26 16.21 -22.19
CA THR A 155 -22.56 16.61 -21.63
C THR A 155 -22.95 15.86 -20.36
N PRO A 156 -23.94 16.31 -19.58
CA PRO A 156 -24.56 15.44 -18.57
C PRO A 156 -25.19 14.21 -19.22
N SER A 157 -25.09 13.04 -18.58
CA SER A 157 -25.94 11.89 -18.92
C SER A 157 -27.34 12.07 -18.34
N VAL A 158 -28.37 11.56 -19.03
CA VAL A 158 -29.76 11.60 -18.56
C VAL A 158 -29.98 10.54 -17.47
N ILE A 159 -29.56 10.86 -16.24
CA ILE A 159 -29.64 9.98 -15.07
C ILE A 159 -30.09 10.83 -13.87
N ASN A 160 -31.13 10.40 -13.16
CA ASN A 160 -31.81 11.20 -12.16
C ASN A 160 -30.96 11.41 -10.89
N GLY A 161 -30.78 12.67 -10.50
CA GLY A 161 -30.03 13.03 -9.29
C GLY A 161 -28.50 12.97 -9.40
N MET A 162 -27.93 13.03 -10.64
CA MET A 162 -26.49 13.12 -10.86
C MET A 162 -26.01 14.57 -10.74
N TYR A 163 -25.50 14.94 -9.58
CA TYR A 163 -24.98 16.29 -9.37
C TYR A 163 -23.58 16.47 -9.94
N SER A 164 -23.25 17.71 -10.26
CA SER A 164 -21.95 18.15 -10.77
C SER A 164 -21.43 19.32 -9.94
N PHE A 165 -20.12 19.54 -9.98
CA PHE A 165 -19.48 20.72 -9.42
C PHE A 165 -19.03 21.62 -10.56
N SER A 166 -19.18 22.94 -10.41
CA SER A 166 -18.69 23.93 -11.36
C SER A 166 -18.06 25.14 -10.67
N LEU A 167 -17.22 25.84 -11.43
CA LEU A 167 -16.76 27.19 -11.14
C LEU A 167 -17.15 28.09 -12.29
N ASP A 168 -17.81 29.21 -12.00
CA ASP A 168 -18.01 30.27 -13.00
C ASP A 168 -16.69 31.03 -13.29
N LYS A 169 -16.71 31.93 -14.27
CA LYS A 169 -15.55 32.79 -14.59
C LYS A 169 -15.14 33.76 -13.46
N ASN A 170 -16.02 34.00 -12.49
CA ASN A 170 -15.74 34.79 -11.28
C ASN A 170 -15.20 33.92 -10.12
N ARG A 171 -14.98 32.62 -10.36
CA ARG A 171 -14.51 31.63 -9.38
C ARG A 171 -15.52 31.37 -8.27
N THR A 172 -16.80 31.56 -8.54
CA THR A 172 -17.90 31.17 -7.65
C THR A 172 -18.16 29.67 -7.80
N PRO A 173 -18.03 28.86 -6.72
CA PRO A 173 -18.35 27.44 -6.74
C PRO A 173 -19.87 27.20 -6.71
N GLU A 174 -20.31 26.22 -7.48
CA GLU A 174 -21.69 25.74 -7.48
C GLU A 174 -21.72 24.22 -7.55
N ILE A 175 -22.60 23.60 -6.75
CA ILE A 175 -22.97 22.18 -6.89
C ILE A 175 -24.43 22.14 -7.29
N ASP A 176 -24.72 21.67 -8.51
CA ASP A 176 -26.06 21.60 -9.07
C ASP A 176 -26.19 20.40 -10.02
N ASN A 177 -27.44 20.07 -10.37
CA ASN A 177 -27.80 19.07 -11.36
C ASN A 177 -28.19 19.77 -12.67
N TYR A 178 -27.60 19.38 -13.79
CA TYR A 178 -27.85 20.00 -15.09
C TYR A 178 -28.36 19.01 -16.13
N ALA A 179 -29.29 19.46 -16.96
CA ALA A 179 -29.64 18.81 -18.22
C ALA A 179 -28.94 19.51 -19.40
N PHE A 180 -28.91 18.82 -20.54
CA PHE A 180 -28.43 19.35 -21.82
C PHE A 180 -29.62 19.66 -22.72
N ASP A 181 -29.64 20.85 -23.32
CA ASP A 181 -30.62 21.28 -24.30
C ASP A 181 -29.87 21.70 -25.57
N GLY A 182 -29.99 20.93 -26.64
CA GLY A 182 -29.27 21.16 -27.89
C GLY A 182 -30.09 20.84 -29.13
N LYS A 183 -29.74 21.48 -30.25
CA LYS A 183 -30.34 21.26 -31.56
C LYS A 183 -29.32 21.41 -32.68
N VAL A 184 -29.55 20.70 -33.77
CA VAL A 184 -28.86 20.89 -35.05
C VAL A 184 -29.85 21.49 -36.04
N THR A 185 -29.44 22.52 -36.77
CA THR A 185 -30.24 23.20 -37.81
C THR A 185 -29.53 23.08 -39.15
N SER A 186 -30.23 22.52 -40.13
CA SER A 186 -29.77 22.45 -41.53
C SER A 186 -29.92 23.81 -42.24
N GLU A 187 -29.31 23.94 -43.42
CA GLU A 187 -29.41 25.15 -44.25
C GLU A 187 -30.85 25.49 -44.66
N SER A 188 -31.74 24.50 -44.79
CA SER A 188 -33.17 24.71 -45.09
C SER A 188 -33.99 25.20 -43.88
N GLY A 189 -33.38 25.23 -42.69
CA GLY A 189 -34.06 25.55 -41.44
C GLY A 189 -34.68 24.34 -40.72
N ALA A 190 -34.60 23.13 -41.28
CA ALA A 190 -35.05 21.93 -40.58
C ALA A 190 -34.16 21.62 -39.37
N THR A 191 -34.77 21.24 -38.25
CA THR A 191 -34.09 21.03 -36.96
C THR A 191 -34.24 19.62 -36.43
N PHE A 192 -33.21 19.14 -35.72
CA PHE A 192 -33.27 17.91 -34.92
C PHE A 192 -32.61 18.10 -33.55
N ALA A 193 -33.11 17.43 -32.52
CA ALA A 193 -32.56 17.55 -31.16
C ALA A 193 -31.14 16.93 -31.08
N LEU A 194 -30.18 17.68 -30.55
CA LEU A 194 -28.85 17.18 -30.23
C LEU A 194 -28.88 16.59 -28.82
N SER A 195 -28.64 15.29 -28.70
CA SER A 195 -28.79 14.55 -27.44
C SER A 195 -27.57 14.63 -26.53
N GLY A 196 -26.38 14.93 -27.07
CA GLY A 196 -25.19 15.09 -26.27
C GLY A 196 -23.91 15.29 -27.06
N ILE A 197 -22.81 15.54 -26.33
CA ILE A 197 -21.47 15.75 -26.88
C ILE A 197 -20.50 14.75 -26.23
N ASN A 198 -19.69 14.07 -27.07
CA ASN A 198 -18.63 13.15 -26.68
C ASN A 198 -19.05 12.15 -25.59
N LYS A 199 -20.16 11.45 -25.80
CA LYS A 199 -20.69 10.48 -24.82
C LYS A 199 -20.49 9.05 -25.30
N THR A 200 -20.17 8.16 -24.36
CA THR A 200 -20.36 6.71 -24.57
C THR A 200 -21.84 6.35 -24.56
N ASN A 201 -22.19 5.12 -24.98
CA ASN A 201 -23.54 4.59 -24.79
C ASN A 201 -23.80 4.22 -23.33
N TYR A 202 -24.90 4.71 -22.78
CA TYR A 202 -25.39 4.41 -21.44
C TYR A 202 -26.90 4.15 -21.42
N THR A 203 -27.42 3.72 -20.28
CA THR A 203 -28.86 3.57 -20.03
C THR A 203 -29.39 4.83 -19.37
N MET A 204 -30.43 5.43 -19.95
CA MET A 204 -31.06 6.65 -19.46
C MET A 204 -32.17 6.34 -18.45
N ASP A 205 -32.34 7.22 -17.47
CA ASP A 205 -33.51 7.25 -16.59
C ASP A 205 -34.60 8.09 -17.26
N THR A 206 -35.55 7.44 -17.94
CA THR A 206 -36.67 8.14 -18.59
C THR A 206 -37.98 7.87 -17.88
N ALA A 207 -38.98 8.74 -18.09
CA ALA A 207 -40.33 8.56 -17.55
C ALA A 207 -40.99 7.23 -18.00
N ASN A 208 -40.56 6.67 -19.14
CA ASN A 208 -41.09 5.44 -19.73
C ASN A 208 -40.21 4.21 -19.44
N GLY A 209 -39.29 4.29 -18.47
CA GLY A 209 -38.35 3.22 -18.11
C GLY A 209 -36.94 3.38 -18.71
N SER A 210 -36.15 2.31 -18.68
CA SER A 210 -34.76 2.31 -19.13
C SER A 210 -34.63 2.26 -20.65
N GLN A 211 -34.09 3.32 -21.26
CA GLN A 211 -33.83 3.39 -22.71
C GLN A 211 -32.32 3.53 -22.98
N ARG A 212 -31.84 2.96 -24.09
CA ARG A 212 -30.47 3.17 -24.56
C ARG A 212 -30.29 4.59 -25.09
N SER A 213 -29.24 5.27 -24.63
CA SER A 213 -28.96 6.68 -24.90
C SER A 213 -28.80 7.06 -26.38
N HIS A 214 -28.39 6.12 -27.22
CA HIS A 214 -28.07 6.37 -28.64
C HIS A 214 -29.18 5.91 -29.61
N VAL A 215 -30.34 5.48 -29.13
CA VAL A 215 -31.47 5.07 -30.00
C VAL A 215 -32.25 6.28 -30.47
N ASN A 216 -32.47 6.40 -31.79
CA ASN A 216 -33.17 7.54 -32.43
C ASN A 216 -32.56 8.91 -32.11
N ALA A 217 -31.25 8.96 -31.86
CA ALA A 217 -30.59 10.11 -31.27
C ALA A 217 -29.45 10.63 -32.15
N LEU A 218 -29.15 11.92 -32.00
CA LEU A 218 -28.06 12.61 -32.66
C LEU A 218 -27.03 13.03 -31.60
N TYR A 219 -25.78 12.63 -31.75
CA TYR A 219 -24.67 13.03 -30.87
C TYR A 219 -23.59 13.74 -31.66
N MET A 220 -22.91 14.68 -31.02
CA MET A 220 -21.75 15.38 -31.57
C MET A 220 -20.47 14.81 -30.97
N TYR A 221 -19.48 14.56 -31.82
CA TYR A 221 -18.13 14.17 -31.42
C TYR A 221 -17.14 15.23 -31.90
N THR A 222 -16.32 15.75 -31.01
CA THR A 222 -15.32 16.81 -31.28
C THR A 222 -13.90 16.24 -31.25
N SER A 223 -12.88 17.07 -31.52
CA SER A 223 -11.47 16.66 -31.41
C SER A 223 -11.07 16.14 -30.02
N ALA A 224 -11.84 16.46 -28.98
CA ALA A 224 -11.65 15.86 -27.65
C ALA A 224 -11.84 14.34 -27.64
N TRP A 225 -12.65 13.78 -28.55
CA TRP A 225 -12.74 12.34 -28.80
C TRP A 225 -11.64 11.93 -29.81
N ALA A 226 -10.44 11.70 -29.29
CA ALA A 226 -9.25 11.48 -30.12
C ALA A 226 -9.04 10.03 -30.57
N THR A 227 -10.09 9.20 -30.56
CA THR A 227 -10.06 7.83 -31.10
C THR A 227 -10.88 7.72 -32.38
N THR A 228 -10.52 6.77 -33.23
CA THR A 228 -11.29 6.45 -34.46
C THR A 228 -12.60 5.74 -34.12
N GLU A 229 -12.61 4.98 -33.03
CA GLU A 229 -13.77 4.23 -32.57
C GLU A 229 -14.67 5.12 -31.71
N ARG A 230 -15.84 5.43 -32.26
CA ARG A 230 -16.98 6.02 -31.54
C ARG A 230 -17.91 4.90 -31.06
N PRO A 231 -18.81 5.15 -30.09
CA PRO A 231 -19.51 4.11 -29.35
C PRO A 231 -20.17 3.05 -30.22
N GLN A 232 -19.86 1.81 -29.90
CA GLN A 232 -20.43 0.61 -30.49
C GLN A 232 -21.58 0.11 -29.60
N ASN A 233 -22.57 -0.60 -30.15
CA ASN A 233 -23.79 -1.08 -29.45
C ASN A 233 -24.95 -0.08 -29.26
N SER A 234 -25.16 0.83 -30.21
CA SER A 234 -26.29 1.78 -30.23
C SER A 234 -27.64 1.18 -30.70
N ALA A 235 -27.76 -0.15 -30.76
CA ALA A 235 -28.89 -0.91 -31.33
C ALA A 235 -29.19 -0.71 -32.84
N THR A 236 -28.62 0.30 -33.50
CA THR A 236 -28.73 0.55 -34.96
C THR A 236 -27.37 0.92 -35.57
N LEU A 237 -27.20 0.74 -36.88
CA LEU A 237 -26.03 1.24 -37.60
C LEU A 237 -26.04 2.78 -37.63
N PRO A 238 -24.92 3.44 -37.33
CA PRO A 238 -24.82 4.90 -37.36
C PRO A 238 -24.81 5.44 -38.80
N THR A 239 -25.23 6.69 -38.98
CA THR A 239 -24.82 7.55 -40.09
C THR A 239 -23.98 8.69 -39.52
N GLU A 240 -22.80 8.93 -40.08
CA GLU A 240 -21.89 9.97 -39.61
C GLU A 240 -21.71 11.10 -40.61
N VAL A 241 -21.70 12.33 -40.11
CA VAL A 241 -21.54 13.56 -40.89
C VAL A 241 -20.37 14.35 -40.35
N LEU A 242 -19.31 14.52 -41.15
CA LEU A 242 -18.19 15.41 -40.80
C LEU A 242 -18.51 16.84 -41.22
N VAL A 243 -18.55 17.73 -40.24
CA VAL A 243 -18.74 19.16 -40.42
C VAL A 243 -17.42 19.87 -40.12
N ARG A 244 -16.93 20.68 -41.05
CA ARG A 244 -15.73 21.53 -40.86
C ARG A 244 -16.10 22.98 -41.13
N ASN A 245 -15.73 23.87 -40.22
CA ASN A 245 -16.05 25.31 -40.32
C ASN A 245 -17.54 25.58 -40.60
N GLY A 246 -18.43 24.76 -40.02
CA GLY A 246 -19.89 24.86 -40.17
C GLY A 246 -20.45 24.34 -41.50
N VAL A 247 -19.64 23.66 -42.32
CA VAL A 247 -20.04 23.09 -43.61
C VAL A 247 -19.89 21.57 -43.61
N VAL A 248 -20.87 20.84 -44.13
CA VAL A 248 -20.80 19.39 -44.29
C VAL A 248 -19.76 19.03 -45.35
N THR A 249 -18.75 18.24 -44.98
CA THR A 249 -17.67 17.83 -45.90
C THR A 249 -17.69 16.35 -46.26
N GLN A 250 -18.24 15.49 -45.40
CA GLN A 250 -18.37 14.05 -45.66
C GLN A 250 -19.62 13.51 -44.97
N ILE A 251 -20.24 12.51 -45.58
CA ILE A 251 -21.32 11.72 -45.00
C ILE A 251 -20.99 10.25 -45.23
N GLN A 252 -21.02 9.45 -44.17
CA GLN A 252 -20.94 8.00 -44.21
C GLN A 252 -22.26 7.42 -43.70
N GLU A 253 -23.09 6.93 -44.62
CA GLU A 253 -24.29 6.19 -44.27
C GLU A 253 -23.96 4.78 -43.77
N ASN A 254 -24.75 4.30 -42.80
CA ASN A 254 -24.67 2.95 -42.23
C ASN A 254 -23.26 2.52 -41.79
N GLY A 255 -22.43 3.47 -41.36
CA GLY A 255 -21.04 3.25 -41.02
C GLY A 255 -20.42 4.42 -40.26
N SER A 256 -19.14 4.28 -39.93
CA SER A 256 -18.36 5.33 -39.28
C SER A 256 -17.32 5.89 -40.25
N LEU A 257 -17.08 7.19 -40.18
CA LEU A 257 -16.01 7.86 -40.93
C LEU A 257 -14.63 7.42 -40.40
N PRO A 258 -13.64 7.20 -41.28
CA PRO A 258 -12.29 6.87 -40.84
C PRO A 258 -11.62 8.07 -40.17
N GLY A 259 -10.66 7.80 -39.27
CA GLY A 259 -9.85 8.82 -38.63
C GLY A 259 -10.49 9.44 -37.37
N THR A 260 -9.73 10.35 -36.77
CA THR A 260 -10.14 11.15 -35.61
C THR A 260 -10.86 12.41 -36.05
N VAL A 261 -11.60 13.04 -35.13
CA VAL A 261 -12.28 14.30 -35.42
C VAL A 261 -11.25 15.44 -35.59
N PRO A 262 -11.27 16.20 -36.70
CA PRO A 262 -10.39 17.35 -36.90
C PRO A 262 -10.66 18.50 -35.92
N GLU A 263 -9.63 19.29 -35.59
CA GLU A 263 -9.75 20.45 -34.67
C GLU A 263 -10.68 21.56 -35.16
N ASP A 264 -10.84 21.72 -36.49
CA ASP A 264 -11.70 22.73 -37.10
C ASP A 264 -13.13 22.21 -37.39
N GLY A 265 -13.53 21.11 -36.75
CA GLY A 265 -14.78 20.44 -37.05
C GLY A 265 -15.32 19.53 -35.95
N TYR A 266 -16.42 18.85 -36.31
CA TYR A 266 -17.07 17.84 -35.47
C TYR A 266 -17.75 16.78 -36.34
N ILE A 267 -17.99 15.60 -35.77
CA ILE A 267 -18.80 14.55 -36.38
C ILE A 267 -20.17 14.52 -35.70
N LEU A 268 -21.25 14.63 -36.49
CA LEU A 268 -22.59 14.26 -36.04
C LEU A 268 -22.79 12.77 -36.27
N ARG A 269 -23.01 12.01 -35.21
CA ARG A 269 -23.32 10.58 -35.26
C ARG A 269 -24.80 10.38 -34.99
N ALA A 270 -25.50 9.91 -36.01
CA ALA A 270 -26.95 9.83 -36.06
C ALA A 270 -27.43 8.37 -36.09
N HIS A 271 -28.47 8.06 -35.32
CA HIS A 271 -29.06 6.73 -35.24
C HIS A 271 -30.58 6.80 -35.45
N GLY A 272 -31.17 5.80 -36.10
CA GLY A 272 -32.63 5.69 -36.30
C GLY A 272 -33.24 6.94 -36.94
N GLU A 273 -34.21 7.58 -36.26
CA GLU A 273 -34.84 8.82 -36.74
C GLU A 273 -33.85 9.97 -36.98
N ALA A 274 -32.75 10.05 -36.21
CA ALA A 274 -31.71 11.05 -36.48
C ALA A 274 -30.97 10.76 -37.79
N ALA A 275 -30.72 9.48 -38.11
CA ALA A 275 -30.11 9.10 -39.39
C ALA A 275 -31.05 9.39 -40.56
N LYS A 276 -32.38 9.26 -40.35
CA LYS A 276 -33.38 9.69 -41.32
C LYS A 276 -33.35 11.21 -41.52
N PHE A 277 -33.28 12.00 -40.45
CA PHE A 277 -33.12 13.45 -40.54
C PHE A 277 -31.89 13.84 -41.36
N VAL A 278 -30.74 13.21 -41.13
CA VAL A 278 -29.51 13.44 -41.91
C VAL A 278 -29.76 13.22 -43.40
N ARG A 279 -30.33 12.05 -43.77
CA ARG A 279 -30.60 11.69 -45.18
C ARG A 279 -31.55 12.67 -45.88
N GLU A 280 -32.51 13.21 -45.14
CA GLU A 280 -33.54 14.09 -45.71
C GLU A 280 -33.11 15.57 -45.75
N ASN A 281 -32.16 16.00 -44.92
CA ASN A 281 -31.92 17.43 -44.69
C ASN A 281 -30.45 17.88 -44.76
N LEU A 282 -29.47 16.97 -44.85
CA LEU A 282 -28.05 17.31 -44.91
C LEU A 282 -27.38 16.72 -46.16
N ALA A 283 -26.66 17.57 -46.89
CA ALA A 283 -25.84 17.19 -48.03
C ALA A 283 -24.45 17.84 -47.96
N ILE A 284 -23.47 17.23 -48.62
CA ILE A 284 -22.11 17.79 -48.72
C ILE A 284 -22.16 19.18 -49.35
N GLY A 285 -21.45 20.14 -48.73
CA GLY A 285 -21.42 21.55 -49.13
C GLY A 285 -22.43 22.44 -48.41
N GLN A 286 -23.44 21.88 -47.74
CA GLN A 286 -24.44 22.68 -47.00
C GLN A 286 -23.90 23.17 -45.66
N ARG A 287 -24.40 24.34 -45.24
CA ARG A 287 -24.17 24.83 -43.87
C ARG A 287 -25.02 24.05 -42.87
N VAL A 288 -24.45 23.85 -41.68
CA VAL A 288 -25.15 23.26 -40.55
C VAL A 288 -24.71 23.99 -39.27
N THR A 289 -25.68 24.32 -38.42
CA THR A 289 -25.41 24.92 -37.11
C THR A 289 -25.80 23.96 -36.00
N ALA A 290 -25.07 24.00 -34.89
CA ALA A 290 -25.40 23.28 -33.68
C ALA A 290 -25.43 24.28 -32.52
N ASP A 291 -26.61 24.45 -31.94
CA ASP A 291 -26.84 25.36 -30.81
C ASP A 291 -27.13 24.53 -29.57
N TYR A 292 -26.53 24.87 -28.43
CA TYR A 292 -26.78 24.16 -27.19
C TYR A 292 -26.57 25.02 -25.94
N SER A 293 -27.21 24.60 -24.85
CA SER A 293 -27.09 25.19 -23.51
C SER A 293 -27.21 24.11 -22.43
N LEU A 294 -26.77 24.44 -21.22
CA LEU A 294 -27.09 23.66 -20.03
C LEU A 294 -28.35 24.23 -19.37
N VAL A 295 -29.13 23.39 -18.70
CA VAL A 295 -30.31 23.79 -17.94
C VAL A 295 -30.14 23.35 -16.50
N SER A 296 -30.08 24.30 -15.56
CA SER A 296 -30.08 24.00 -14.13
C SER A 296 -31.41 23.34 -13.77
N LEU A 297 -31.38 22.13 -13.23
CA LEU A 297 -32.58 21.41 -12.80
C LEU A 297 -33.09 21.89 -11.43
N THR A 298 -32.28 22.66 -10.70
CA THR A 298 -32.73 23.34 -9.47
C THR A 298 -33.49 24.62 -9.78
N SER A 299 -33.03 25.43 -10.74
CA SER A 299 -33.60 26.77 -11.01
C SER A 299 -34.40 26.89 -12.31
N GLY A 300 -34.26 25.93 -13.23
CA GLY A 300 -34.79 26.01 -14.59
C GLY A 300 -34.03 26.95 -15.53
N ALA A 301 -32.98 27.63 -15.06
CA ALA A 301 -32.25 28.61 -15.84
C ALA A 301 -31.38 27.95 -16.93
N LYS A 302 -31.45 28.48 -18.16
CA LYS A 302 -30.50 28.17 -19.22
C LYS A 302 -29.16 28.85 -18.95
N LYS A 303 -28.07 28.12 -19.16
CA LYS A 303 -26.69 28.55 -18.94
C LYS A 303 -25.87 28.22 -20.19
N ASP A 304 -25.19 29.22 -20.72
CA ASP A 304 -24.15 29.01 -21.73
C ASP A 304 -22.97 28.26 -21.08
N PRO A 305 -22.51 27.12 -21.63
CA PRO A 305 -21.30 26.45 -21.15
C PRO A 305 -20.08 27.39 -21.04
N ALA A 306 -19.97 28.39 -21.91
CA ALA A 306 -18.89 29.36 -21.88
C ALA A 306 -18.96 30.35 -20.69
N ALA A 307 -20.04 30.35 -19.91
CA ALA A 307 -20.12 31.10 -18.65
C ALA A 307 -19.31 30.45 -17.52
N PHE A 308 -19.02 29.15 -17.64
CA PHE A 308 -18.22 28.41 -16.67
C PHE A 308 -16.73 28.50 -17.00
N GLN A 309 -15.89 28.52 -15.97
CA GLN A 309 -14.46 28.24 -16.12
C GLN A 309 -14.25 26.74 -16.31
N MET A 310 -14.90 25.95 -15.46
CA MET A 310 -14.83 24.49 -15.46
C MET A 310 -16.10 23.88 -14.86
N MET A 311 -16.40 22.64 -15.24
CA MET A 311 -17.46 21.82 -14.66
C MET A 311 -17.03 20.36 -14.68
N VAL A 312 -17.31 19.61 -13.62
CA VAL A 312 -17.00 18.18 -13.52
C VAL A 312 -18.15 17.40 -12.90
N GLY A 313 -18.44 16.24 -13.46
CA GLY A 313 -19.42 15.29 -12.96
C GLY A 313 -19.08 14.76 -11.57
N GLY A 314 -20.13 14.43 -10.81
CA GLY A 314 -20.05 13.67 -9.57
C GLY A 314 -21.23 12.72 -9.49
N HIS A 315 -21.77 12.53 -8.29
CA HIS A 315 -22.84 11.57 -8.07
C HIS A 315 -23.96 12.14 -7.19
N THR A 316 -23.86 11.94 -5.89
CA THR A 316 -24.93 12.26 -4.92
C THR A 316 -24.48 13.37 -3.98
N LEU A 317 -25.41 14.24 -3.56
CA LEU A 317 -25.12 15.22 -2.52
C LEU A 317 -24.72 14.51 -1.22
N LEU A 318 -23.69 15.06 -0.57
CA LEU A 318 -23.21 14.62 0.73
C LEU A 318 -23.55 15.62 1.82
N VAL A 319 -23.36 16.91 1.53
CA VAL A 319 -23.62 18.00 2.47
C VAL A 319 -24.44 19.05 1.76
N ASP A 320 -25.47 19.55 2.42
CA ASP A 320 -26.27 20.68 1.97
C ASP A 320 -26.61 21.58 3.15
N ASN A 321 -26.43 22.88 2.97
CA ASN A 321 -26.61 23.89 4.02
C ASN A 321 -25.87 23.57 5.34
N GLY A 322 -24.65 23.04 5.24
CA GLY A 322 -23.79 22.69 6.38
C GLY A 322 -24.26 21.47 7.16
N LYS A 323 -25.16 20.68 6.61
CA LYS A 323 -25.74 19.47 7.24
C LYS A 323 -25.64 18.29 6.29
N GLU A 324 -25.70 17.08 6.86
CA GLU A 324 -25.75 15.86 6.08
C GLU A 324 -26.99 15.87 5.16
N ALA A 325 -26.78 15.73 3.86
CA ALA A 325 -27.86 15.74 2.88
C ALA A 325 -28.57 14.38 2.78
N VAL A 326 -29.80 14.37 2.30
CA VAL A 326 -30.39 13.13 1.77
C VAL A 326 -29.67 12.80 0.45
N PHE A 327 -29.28 11.54 0.26
CA PHE A 327 -28.67 11.12 -1.00
C PHE A 327 -29.66 11.34 -2.15
N THR A 328 -29.23 12.09 -3.17
CA THR A 328 -30.07 12.48 -4.32
C THR A 328 -30.32 11.34 -5.30
N ARG A 329 -29.73 10.16 -5.05
CA ARG A 329 -29.91 8.94 -5.83
C ARG A 329 -29.43 7.71 -5.07
N ASP A 330 -29.75 6.53 -5.63
CA ASP A 330 -29.28 5.25 -5.13
C ASP A 330 -27.75 5.22 -5.00
N ILE A 331 -27.28 4.67 -3.87
CA ILE A 331 -25.86 4.61 -3.52
C ILE A 331 -25.28 3.20 -3.56
N SER A 332 -26.09 2.19 -3.91
CA SER A 332 -25.66 0.79 -3.91
C SER A 332 -24.56 0.55 -4.93
N GLY A 333 -24.71 1.12 -6.13
CA GLY A 333 -23.74 1.03 -7.23
C GLY A 333 -22.37 1.68 -6.94
N VAL A 334 -22.28 2.51 -5.89
CA VAL A 334 -21.05 3.17 -5.44
C VAL A 334 -20.58 2.66 -4.07
N SER A 335 -21.06 1.47 -3.67
CA SER A 335 -20.74 0.83 -2.40
C SER A 335 -21.03 1.74 -1.20
N GLY A 336 -22.12 2.51 -1.24
CA GLY A 336 -22.36 3.62 -0.30
C GLY A 336 -22.40 3.20 1.19
N ASN A 337 -22.85 1.97 1.46
CA ASN A 337 -22.93 1.38 2.79
C ASN A 337 -21.65 0.65 3.24
N SER A 338 -20.64 0.55 2.38
CA SER A 338 -19.38 -0.13 2.69
C SER A 338 -18.29 0.86 3.04
N ALA A 339 -17.45 0.54 4.03
CA ALA A 339 -16.27 1.33 4.33
C ALA A 339 -15.21 1.10 3.24
N VAL A 340 -15.04 2.06 2.32
CA VAL A 340 -14.07 2.00 1.21
C VAL A 340 -13.28 3.31 1.12
N ALA A 341 -12.27 3.37 0.26
CA ALA A 341 -11.65 4.64 -0.09
C ALA A 341 -12.68 5.55 -0.77
N ARG A 342 -12.62 6.86 -0.53
CA ARG A 342 -13.62 7.83 -1.02
C ARG A 342 -12.96 9.07 -1.59
N THR A 343 -13.65 9.70 -2.54
CA THR A 343 -13.29 11.02 -3.06
C THR A 343 -14.53 11.92 -2.99
N ALA A 344 -14.35 13.17 -2.57
CA ALA A 344 -15.42 14.15 -2.50
C ALA A 344 -14.90 15.56 -2.77
N ILE A 345 -15.84 16.45 -3.06
CA ILE A 345 -15.60 17.87 -3.23
C ILE A 345 -16.64 18.66 -2.46
N GLY A 346 -16.28 19.83 -1.93
CA GLY A 346 -17.24 20.75 -1.31
C GLY A 346 -16.66 22.14 -1.13
N TYR A 347 -17.51 23.10 -0.78
CA TYR A 347 -17.09 24.49 -0.59
C TYR A 347 -17.67 25.11 0.69
N SER A 348 -17.04 26.19 1.15
CA SER A 348 -17.43 26.93 2.36
C SER A 348 -18.67 27.80 2.14
N ARG A 349 -19.34 28.18 3.23
CA ARG A 349 -20.58 28.99 3.19
C ARG A 349 -20.43 30.35 2.50
N ASP A 350 -19.24 30.94 2.60
CA ASP A 350 -18.90 32.23 1.99
C ASP A 350 -18.38 32.10 0.55
N ASN A 351 -18.38 30.88 -0.02
CA ASN A 351 -17.92 30.56 -1.36
C ASN A 351 -16.42 30.84 -1.62
N LYS A 352 -15.62 31.07 -0.56
CA LYS A 352 -14.19 31.43 -0.70
C LYS A 352 -13.24 30.24 -0.62
N LYS A 353 -13.66 29.12 -0.03
CA LYS A 353 -12.83 27.92 0.11
C LYS A 353 -13.44 26.75 -0.62
N LEU A 354 -12.59 26.01 -1.33
CA LEU A 354 -12.89 24.72 -1.91
C LEU A 354 -12.11 23.62 -1.18
N TYR A 355 -12.71 22.45 -1.03
CA TYR A 355 -12.16 21.30 -0.36
C TYR A 355 -12.19 20.10 -1.31
N LEU A 356 -11.03 19.59 -1.72
CA LEU A 356 -10.91 18.33 -2.45
C LEU A 356 -10.46 17.25 -1.46
N ILE A 357 -11.24 16.20 -1.29
CA ILE A 357 -11.13 15.29 -0.15
C ILE A 357 -10.90 13.88 -0.67
N THR A 358 -9.91 13.19 -0.13
CA THR A 358 -9.74 11.74 -0.29
C THR A 358 -9.66 11.04 1.07
N VAL A 359 -10.23 9.84 1.13
CA VAL A 359 -10.16 8.96 2.31
C VAL A 359 -9.42 7.69 1.92
N GLU A 360 -8.38 7.36 2.69
CA GLU A 360 -7.52 6.21 2.44
C GLU A 360 -8.14 4.90 2.95
N LYS A 361 -7.92 3.79 2.22
CA LYS A 361 -8.19 2.43 2.70
C LYS A 361 -6.95 1.55 2.52
N GLN A 362 -5.97 1.72 3.40
CA GLN A 362 -4.74 0.94 3.46
C GLN A 362 -4.19 0.92 4.90
N GLY A 363 -3.48 -0.15 5.27
CA GLY A 363 -2.86 -0.28 6.59
C GLY A 363 -3.88 -0.15 7.72
N SER A 364 -3.65 0.79 8.64
CA SER A 364 -4.56 1.08 9.75
C SER A 364 -5.75 1.98 9.37
N SER A 365 -5.81 2.50 8.14
CA SER A 365 -6.92 3.32 7.65
C SER A 365 -8.04 2.45 7.10
N SER A 366 -9.22 2.52 7.71
CA SER A 366 -10.33 1.61 7.44
C SER A 366 -11.24 2.02 6.27
N GLY A 367 -11.01 3.17 5.63
CA GLY A 367 -11.95 3.79 4.70
C GLY A 367 -13.21 4.33 5.40
N MET A 368 -14.20 4.77 4.62
CA MET A 368 -15.47 5.32 5.12
C MET A 368 -16.67 4.88 4.29
N THR A 369 -17.82 4.73 4.93
CA THR A 369 -19.14 4.73 4.26
C THR A 369 -19.46 6.15 3.78
N LEU A 370 -20.45 6.32 2.89
CA LEU A 370 -20.88 7.67 2.51
C LEU A 370 -21.44 8.44 3.71
N LYS A 371 -22.17 7.78 4.61
CA LYS A 371 -22.72 8.42 5.82
C LYS A 371 -21.62 8.98 6.73
N GLU A 372 -20.57 8.19 6.97
CA GLU A 372 -19.41 8.64 7.76
C GLU A 372 -18.67 9.79 7.07
N LEU A 373 -18.56 9.76 5.73
CA LEU A 373 -17.98 10.85 4.96
C LEU A 373 -18.82 12.14 5.08
N GLN A 374 -20.17 12.06 5.09
CA GLN A 374 -21.02 13.23 5.34
C GLN A 374 -20.70 13.85 6.70
N SER A 375 -20.65 13.05 7.77
CA SER A 375 -20.34 13.53 9.12
C SER A 375 -18.95 14.16 9.19
N ALA A 376 -17.95 13.56 8.53
CA ALA A 376 -16.60 14.10 8.46
C ALA A 376 -16.57 15.44 7.69
N MET A 377 -17.27 15.54 6.56
CA MET A 377 -17.36 16.78 5.76
C MET A 377 -18.05 17.91 6.53
N VAL A 378 -19.14 17.62 7.25
CA VAL A 378 -19.80 18.59 8.14
C VAL A 378 -18.85 19.05 9.25
N SER A 379 -18.10 18.13 9.86
CA SER A 379 -17.10 18.45 10.90
C SER A 379 -15.94 19.31 10.37
N LEU A 380 -15.63 19.21 9.08
CA LEU A 380 -14.64 20.04 8.39
C LEU A 380 -15.20 21.44 8.01
N GLY A 381 -16.48 21.73 8.28
CA GLY A 381 -17.10 23.03 8.01
C GLY A 381 -17.57 23.22 6.57
N ILE A 382 -17.74 22.14 5.82
CA ILE A 382 -18.22 22.20 4.42
C ILE A 382 -19.69 22.60 4.41
N TRP A 383 -20.06 23.53 3.53
CA TRP A 383 -21.42 24.04 3.40
C TRP A 383 -22.26 23.26 2.40
N LYS A 384 -21.69 22.99 1.22
CA LYS A 384 -22.28 22.11 0.20
C LYS A 384 -21.22 21.18 -0.33
N GLY A 385 -21.56 19.91 -0.50
CA GLY A 385 -20.60 18.85 -0.82
C GLY A 385 -21.19 17.73 -1.67
N LEU A 386 -20.35 17.16 -2.53
CA LEU A 386 -20.69 16.20 -3.57
C LEU A 386 -19.76 14.99 -3.50
N ASN A 387 -20.33 13.80 -3.66
CA ASN A 387 -19.56 12.58 -3.81
C ASN A 387 -18.97 12.47 -5.23
N LEU A 388 -17.69 12.12 -5.32
CA LEU A 388 -16.98 11.80 -6.55
C LEU A 388 -16.68 10.29 -6.63
N ASP A 389 -16.02 9.83 -7.70
CA ASP A 389 -15.67 8.42 -7.87
C ASP A 389 -14.72 7.94 -6.76
N GLY A 390 -14.98 6.75 -6.24
CA GLY A 390 -14.35 6.22 -5.04
C GLY A 390 -13.68 4.86 -5.24
N GLY A 391 -13.49 4.12 -4.15
CA GLY A 391 -12.85 2.81 -4.17
C GLY A 391 -11.45 2.90 -4.80
N GLY A 392 -11.16 1.98 -5.72
CA GLY A 392 -9.86 1.90 -6.42
C GLY A 392 -9.50 3.11 -7.28
N SER A 393 -10.44 4.01 -7.57
CA SER A 393 -10.17 5.27 -8.29
C SER A 393 -9.60 6.36 -7.38
N THR A 394 -9.88 6.27 -6.06
CA THR A 394 -9.51 7.29 -5.06
C THR A 394 -8.02 7.58 -5.09
N THR A 395 -7.67 8.77 -5.56
CA THR A 395 -6.28 9.19 -5.74
C THR A 395 -6.15 10.67 -5.41
N MET A 396 -5.14 11.03 -4.62
CA MET A 396 -4.69 12.42 -4.46
C MET A 396 -3.22 12.50 -4.80
N VAL A 397 -2.88 13.51 -5.60
CA VAL A 397 -1.53 13.86 -6.03
C VAL A 397 -1.26 15.27 -5.57
N THR A 398 -0.11 15.51 -4.94
CA THR A 398 0.34 16.86 -4.57
C THR A 398 1.81 17.01 -4.87
N ARG A 399 2.22 18.25 -5.16
CA ARG A 399 3.62 18.68 -5.15
C ARG A 399 4.00 19.02 -3.71
N PRO A 400 4.82 18.20 -3.03
CA PRO A 400 5.27 18.54 -1.70
C PRO A 400 6.01 19.88 -1.69
N LEU A 401 5.95 20.60 -0.57
CA LEU A 401 6.60 21.90 -0.46
C LEU A 401 8.11 21.80 -0.75
N GLY A 402 8.55 22.54 -1.76
CA GLY A 402 9.94 22.59 -2.24
C GLY A 402 10.28 21.54 -3.31
N ASP A 403 9.36 20.64 -3.67
CA ASP A 403 9.54 19.67 -4.74
C ASP A 403 9.17 20.28 -6.10
N PHE A 404 9.89 19.88 -7.15
CA PHE A 404 9.55 20.25 -8.54
C PHE A 404 8.46 19.38 -9.14
N ALA A 405 8.40 18.11 -8.72
CA ALA A 405 7.44 17.14 -9.24
C ALA A 405 6.32 16.89 -8.24
N ALA A 406 5.11 16.71 -8.75
CA ALA A 406 3.99 16.20 -7.98
C ALA A 406 4.07 14.67 -7.89
N GLY A 407 3.60 14.14 -6.76
CA GLY A 407 3.60 12.71 -6.49
C GLY A 407 2.36 12.29 -5.68
N LEU A 408 2.18 10.99 -5.55
CA LEU A 408 1.06 10.43 -4.81
C LEU A 408 1.12 10.84 -3.32
N THR A 409 0.02 11.39 -2.80
CA THR A 409 -0.05 11.90 -1.40
C THR A 409 -0.21 10.77 -0.38
N HIS A 410 -0.94 9.72 -0.74
CA HIS A 410 -1.21 8.57 0.12
C HIS A 410 -1.40 7.31 -0.73
N ALA A 411 -1.28 6.13 -0.12
CA ALA A 411 -1.42 4.89 -0.86
C ALA A 411 -2.85 4.68 -1.40
N THR A 412 -2.95 3.92 -2.48
CA THR A 412 -4.20 3.58 -3.17
C THR A 412 -4.74 2.23 -2.69
N SER A 413 -6.05 1.98 -2.87
CA SER A 413 -6.69 0.75 -2.39
C SER A 413 -6.58 -0.47 -3.34
N ASN A 414 -5.85 -0.38 -4.46
CA ASN A 414 -5.79 -1.43 -5.51
C ASN A 414 -4.84 -2.61 -5.22
N GLY A 415 -4.50 -2.87 -3.95
CA GLY A 415 -3.47 -3.85 -3.58
C GLY A 415 -2.04 -3.28 -3.60
N VAL A 416 -1.13 -3.96 -2.88
CA VAL A 416 0.25 -3.59 -2.50
C VAL A 416 0.79 -2.27 -3.10
N GLY A 417 0.85 -1.20 -2.31
CA GLY A 417 1.66 0.00 -2.59
C GLY A 417 0.96 1.15 -3.34
N THR A 418 1.63 1.67 -4.37
CA THR A 418 1.36 2.95 -5.07
C THR A 418 0.63 2.78 -6.42
N SER A 419 -0.03 1.64 -6.66
CA SER A 419 -0.66 1.29 -7.93
C SER A 419 -1.98 2.03 -8.19
N GLN A 420 -1.97 2.91 -9.20
CA GLN A 420 -3.13 3.75 -9.55
C GLN A 420 -4.00 3.13 -10.63
N ARG A 421 -5.32 3.21 -10.45
CA ARG A 421 -6.29 2.90 -11.50
C ARG A 421 -6.29 4.03 -12.53
N ALA A 422 -6.36 3.68 -13.82
CA ALA A 422 -6.65 4.64 -14.86
C ALA A 422 -8.14 5.04 -14.81
N VAL A 423 -8.41 6.35 -14.71
CA VAL A 423 -9.75 6.95 -14.59
C VAL A 423 -10.07 7.81 -15.81
N ALA A 424 -11.34 8.16 -15.99
CA ALA A 424 -11.81 8.97 -17.12
C ALA A 424 -11.31 10.42 -17.06
N ASN A 425 -11.41 11.05 -15.88
CA ASN A 425 -10.95 12.41 -15.65
C ASN A 425 -10.60 12.64 -14.17
N GLY A 426 -10.00 13.80 -13.90
CA GLY A 426 -9.67 14.29 -12.56
C GLY A 426 -9.84 15.81 -12.48
N LEU A 427 -9.63 16.35 -11.28
CA LEU A 427 -9.63 17.80 -11.04
C LEU A 427 -8.23 18.25 -10.64
N GLY A 428 -7.65 19.17 -11.41
CA GLY A 428 -6.30 19.69 -11.21
C GLY A 428 -6.29 21.06 -10.56
N ILE A 429 -5.28 21.30 -9.72
CA ILE A 429 -4.93 22.60 -9.15
C ILE A 429 -3.66 23.08 -9.82
N TYR A 430 -3.67 24.29 -10.35
CA TYR A 430 -2.58 24.91 -11.10
C TYR A 430 -2.07 26.14 -10.36
N SER A 431 -0.75 26.27 -10.25
CA SER A 431 -0.12 27.50 -9.79
C SER A 431 0.07 28.45 -10.97
N ILE A 432 -0.46 29.67 -10.87
CA ILE A 432 -0.16 30.77 -11.78
C ILE A 432 0.66 31.86 -11.08
N ALA A 433 1.24 31.55 -9.92
CA ALA A 433 2.19 32.41 -9.23
C ALA A 433 3.47 32.59 -10.06
N PRO A 434 4.03 33.82 -10.13
CA PRO A 434 5.39 34.01 -10.64
C PRO A 434 6.40 33.35 -9.68
N GLN A 435 7.63 33.17 -10.15
CA GLN A 435 8.75 32.84 -9.26
C GLN A 435 9.01 34.05 -8.34
N GLY A 436 8.93 33.82 -7.03
CA GLY A 436 9.20 34.81 -6.00
C GLY A 436 10.59 34.69 -5.39
N GLU A 437 10.83 35.48 -4.34
CA GLU A 437 12.06 35.45 -3.54
C GLU A 437 12.10 34.23 -2.61
N ALA A 438 13.29 33.75 -2.27
CA ALA A 438 13.45 32.66 -1.31
C ALA A 438 12.82 32.99 0.04
N LYS A 439 11.83 32.19 0.45
CA LYS A 439 11.11 32.34 1.70
C LYS A 439 11.60 31.39 2.77
N GLY A 440 11.91 30.15 2.40
CA GLY A 440 12.29 29.14 3.37
C GLY A 440 12.89 27.90 2.77
N ILE A 441 13.41 27.07 3.67
CA ILE A 441 13.91 25.74 3.36
C ILE A 441 13.17 24.70 4.19
N ARG A 442 13.06 23.48 3.66
CA ARG A 442 12.51 22.32 4.33
C ARG A 442 13.58 21.25 4.38
N ALA A 443 13.93 20.80 5.58
CA ALA A 443 14.79 19.65 5.78
C ALA A 443 13.97 18.35 5.66
N SER A 444 14.59 17.30 5.14
CA SER A 444 14.02 15.95 5.11
C SER A 444 15.12 14.90 5.32
N GLY A 445 14.72 13.74 5.86
CA GLY A 445 15.60 12.62 6.16
C GLY A 445 14.92 11.65 7.12
N PRO A 446 15.63 10.62 7.60
CA PRO A 446 15.10 9.68 8.59
C PRO A 446 14.90 10.36 9.95
N SER A 447 13.75 10.12 10.59
CA SER A 447 13.47 10.60 11.95
C SER A 447 14.10 9.73 13.05
N ALA A 448 14.55 8.51 12.70
CA ALA A 448 15.29 7.61 13.56
C ALA A 448 16.55 7.11 12.84
N VAL A 449 17.69 7.20 13.51
CA VAL A 449 19.01 6.80 12.99
C VAL A 449 19.72 5.88 13.99
N PHE A 450 20.81 5.25 13.57
CA PHE A 450 21.58 4.32 14.39
C PHE A 450 23.00 4.86 14.63
N VAL A 451 23.60 4.49 15.75
CA VAL A 451 24.99 4.86 16.08
C VAL A 451 25.94 4.31 15.01
N LYS A 452 26.87 5.14 14.51
CA LYS A 452 27.78 4.90 13.38
C LYS A 452 27.12 4.68 12.01
N GLY A 453 25.80 4.51 11.95
CA GLY A 453 25.06 4.43 10.70
C GLY A 453 25.03 5.78 9.99
N PRO A 454 25.59 5.91 8.78
CA PRO A 454 25.45 7.12 8.00
C PRO A 454 23.97 7.30 7.62
N ALA A 455 23.44 8.49 7.89
CA ALA A 455 22.07 8.87 7.54
C ALA A 455 22.11 10.12 6.68
N GLU A 456 21.63 10.01 5.44
CA GLU A 456 21.58 11.13 4.52
C GLU A 456 20.36 12.01 4.78
N PHE A 457 20.58 13.32 4.77
CA PHE A 457 19.55 14.33 4.87
C PHE A 457 19.55 15.19 3.60
N SER A 458 18.41 15.78 3.28
CA SER A 458 18.30 16.69 2.13
C SER A 458 17.53 17.94 2.52
N LEU A 459 17.68 18.99 1.72
CA LEU A 459 16.92 20.21 1.87
C LEU A 459 16.25 20.56 0.55
N LYS A 460 15.11 21.21 0.65
CA LYS A 460 14.38 21.76 -0.49
C LYS A 460 13.98 23.20 -0.21
N GLY A 461 14.05 24.05 -1.21
CA GLY A 461 13.73 25.47 -1.10
C GLY A 461 12.38 25.82 -1.64
N TYR A 462 11.79 26.87 -1.09
CA TYR A 462 10.58 27.44 -1.63
C TYR A 462 10.55 28.97 -1.51
N ASP A 463 9.83 29.60 -2.44
CA ASP A 463 9.71 31.04 -2.55
C ASP A 463 8.54 31.63 -1.74
N THR A 464 8.32 32.93 -1.85
CA THR A 464 7.22 33.66 -1.20
C THR A 464 5.83 33.17 -1.60
N TYR A 465 5.70 32.53 -2.75
CA TYR A 465 4.49 31.89 -3.28
C TYR A 465 4.49 30.36 -3.13
N TYR A 466 5.46 29.80 -2.42
CA TYR A 466 5.66 28.36 -2.21
C TYR A 466 5.99 27.58 -3.50
N ASN A 467 6.48 28.23 -4.56
CA ASN A 467 7.09 27.51 -5.67
C ASN A 467 8.46 26.95 -5.27
N PRO A 468 8.85 25.79 -5.81
CA PRO A 468 10.16 25.20 -5.53
C PRO A 468 11.31 26.08 -6.05
N ILE A 469 12.35 26.22 -5.24
CA ILE A 469 13.59 26.90 -5.61
C ILE A 469 14.71 25.86 -5.70
N ARG A 470 15.53 25.94 -6.76
CA ARG A 470 16.80 25.22 -6.82
C ARG A 470 17.82 25.99 -6.00
N PHE A 471 18.25 25.42 -4.88
CA PHE A 471 19.51 25.85 -4.27
C PHE A 471 20.64 25.12 -4.96
N GLU A 472 21.62 25.86 -5.45
CA GLU A 472 22.91 25.25 -5.77
C GLU A 472 23.50 24.78 -4.43
N GLY A 473 23.48 23.47 -4.19
CA GLY A 473 23.68 22.84 -2.88
C GLY A 473 25.04 23.08 -2.21
N ALA A 474 25.92 23.90 -2.80
CA ALA A 474 27.25 24.24 -2.29
C ALA A 474 27.24 25.08 -1.00
N ASN A 475 26.13 25.75 -0.67
CA ASN A 475 26.08 26.71 0.45
C ASN A 475 25.28 26.21 1.68
N ALA A 476 24.84 24.95 1.67
CA ALA A 476 24.07 24.40 2.78
C ALA A 476 24.98 23.89 3.89
N THR A 477 24.82 24.43 5.10
CA THR A 477 25.56 23.98 6.29
C THR A 477 24.62 23.21 7.21
N TRP A 478 24.89 21.92 7.36
CA TRP A 478 24.21 21.05 8.32
C TRP A 478 24.97 21.03 9.65
N SER A 479 24.22 21.03 10.74
CA SER A 479 24.76 20.99 12.10
C SER A 479 23.83 20.22 13.02
N ALA A 480 24.37 19.68 14.10
CA ALA A 480 23.61 19.04 15.16
C ALA A 480 24.04 19.62 16.50
N LYS A 481 23.10 19.89 17.40
CA LYS A 481 23.43 20.43 18.73
C LYS A 481 24.31 19.48 19.55
N SER A 482 24.10 18.16 19.42
CA SER A 482 24.87 17.11 20.09
C SER A 482 24.60 15.72 19.45
N LEU A 483 25.31 14.68 19.91
CA LEU A 483 25.14 13.24 19.58
C LEU A 483 25.70 12.76 18.23
N GLY A 484 26.28 13.62 17.41
CA GLY A 484 26.88 13.22 16.13
C GLY A 484 27.51 14.39 15.39
N ALA A 485 28.00 14.12 14.18
CA ALA A 485 28.59 15.11 13.31
C ALA A 485 28.06 14.94 11.87
N PHE A 486 28.15 16.01 11.09
CA PHE A 486 27.85 15.99 9.66
C PHE A 486 29.14 15.97 8.83
N SER A 487 29.12 15.19 7.76
CA SER A 487 30.03 15.35 6.61
C SER A 487 29.17 15.66 5.39
N GLY A 488 29.16 16.93 4.97
CA GLY A 488 28.18 17.41 3.99
C GLY A 488 26.75 17.28 4.54
N ASN A 489 25.92 16.48 3.87
CA ASN A 489 24.53 16.20 4.26
C ASN A 489 24.34 14.84 4.96
N ILE A 490 25.44 14.12 5.25
CA ILE A 490 25.40 12.83 5.94
C ILE A 490 25.65 13.04 7.42
N PHE A 491 24.66 12.70 8.24
CA PHE A 491 24.79 12.68 9.69
C PHE A 491 25.31 11.32 10.16
N THR A 492 26.29 11.31 11.05
CA THR A 492 26.75 10.09 11.74
C THR A 492 26.66 10.30 13.24
N ALA A 493 25.77 9.53 13.87
CA ALA A 493 25.58 9.57 15.31
C ALA A 493 26.71 8.84 16.04
N SER A 494 27.20 9.42 17.14
CA SER A 494 28.24 8.84 17.99
C SER A 494 27.71 8.18 19.26
N LYS A 495 26.48 8.53 19.69
CA LYS A 495 25.81 7.94 20.86
C LYS A 495 24.28 8.03 20.76
N PRO A 496 23.53 7.14 21.44
CA PRO A 496 22.06 7.19 21.46
C PRO A 496 21.49 8.44 22.13
N GLY A 497 20.24 8.77 21.82
CA GLY A 497 19.49 9.91 22.39
C GLY A 497 18.73 10.72 21.34
N LYS A 498 18.11 11.82 21.76
CA LYS A 498 17.38 12.74 20.86
C LYS A 498 18.21 13.99 20.58
N THR A 499 18.20 14.46 19.34
CA THR A 499 18.88 15.69 18.92
C THR A 499 18.04 16.44 17.89
N THR A 500 18.28 17.75 17.76
CA THR A 500 17.72 18.56 16.68
C THR A 500 18.84 18.85 15.70
N LEU A 501 18.61 18.47 14.44
CA LEU A 501 19.46 18.80 13.30
C LEU A 501 19.01 20.16 12.76
N THR A 502 19.98 21.01 12.41
CA THR A 502 19.73 22.32 11.83
C THR A 502 20.46 22.42 10.50
N VAL A 503 19.74 22.82 9.45
CA VAL A 503 20.32 23.19 8.16
C VAL A 503 20.15 24.68 7.93
N LYS A 504 21.19 25.33 7.42
CA LYS A 504 21.17 26.72 6.99
C LYS A 504 21.63 26.83 5.54
N SER A 505 20.99 27.69 4.76
CA SER A 505 21.41 28.06 3.40
C SER A 505 21.11 29.54 3.20
N GLY A 506 22.15 30.38 3.11
CA GLY A 506 21.98 31.84 3.17
C GLY A 506 21.32 32.30 4.48
N SER A 507 20.28 33.13 4.40
CA SER A 507 19.49 33.58 5.56
C SER A 507 18.44 32.56 6.03
N ALA A 508 18.17 31.52 5.23
CA ALA A 508 17.13 30.53 5.54
C ALA A 508 17.66 29.42 6.45
N SER A 509 16.82 28.95 7.38
CA SER A 509 17.15 27.91 8.34
C SER A 509 15.96 26.97 8.54
N ALA A 510 16.22 25.67 8.71
CA ALA A 510 15.22 24.69 9.13
C ALA A 510 15.78 23.75 10.20
N ASN A 511 14.88 23.23 11.04
CA ASN A 511 15.19 22.27 12.09
C ASN A 511 14.45 20.95 11.83
N MET A 512 15.06 19.85 12.25
CA MET A 512 14.46 18.51 12.21
C MET A 512 14.88 17.73 13.45
N ASP A 513 13.91 17.18 14.19
CA ASP A 513 14.20 16.32 15.33
C ASP A 513 14.49 14.90 14.86
N VAL A 514 15.57 14.33 15.42
CA VAL A 514 16.05 12.98 15.10
C VAL A 514 16.36 12.23 16.39
N GLU A 515 15.93 10.97 16.42
CA GLU A 515 16.23 10.02 17.49
C GLU A 515 17.34 9.06 17.05
N VAL A 516 18.41 8.97 17.82
CA VAL A 516 19.43 7.94 17.69
C VAL A 516 19.02 6.76 18.57
N VAL A 517 18.64 5.64 17.93
CA VAL A 517 18.07 4.45 18.58
C VAL A 517 19.07 3.81 19.55
N ALA A 518 18.68 3.60 20.81
CA ALA A 518 19.46 2.86 21.80
C ALA A 518 19.11 1.36 21.82
N GLY A 519 20.06 0.50 22.21
CA GLY A 519 19.83 -0.94 22.37
C GLY A 519 18.74 -1.29 23.39
N GLY A 520 18.54 -0.45 24.41
CA GLY A 520 17.44 -0.59 25.38
C GLY A 520 16.04 -0.31 24.81
N GLN A 521 15.96 0.35 23.65
CA GLN A 521 14.69 0.60 22.95
C GLN A 521 14.30 -0.56 22.04
N ILE A 522 15.20 -1.52 21.80
CA ILE A 522 14.98 -2.67 20.94
C ILE A 522 14.25 -3.76 21.73
N ASP A 523 13.07 -4.13 21.23
CA ASP A 523 12.27 -5.27 21.68
C ASP A 523 12.74 -6.54 20.97
N GLN A 524 12.97 -6.44 19.64
CA GLN A 524 13.44 -7.54 18.81
C GLN A 524 14.44 -7.05 17.75
N MET A 525 15.50 -7.82 17.50
CA MET A 525 16.45 -7.67 16.40
C MET A 525 16.48 -8.98 15.61
N THR A 526 16.45 -8.89 14.29
CA THR A 526 16.43 -10.05 13.39
C THR A 526 17.50 -9.91 12.34
N VAL A 527 18.21 -11.00 12.06
CA VAL A 527 19.10 -11.18 10.91
C VAL A 527 18.38 -12.08 9.91
N SER A 528 18.33 -11.69 8.64
CA SER A 528 17.68 -12.48 7.58
C SER A 528 18.67 -12.88 6.49
N PRO A 529 18.73 -14.14 6.04
CA PRO A 529 18.06 -15.29 6.65
C PRO A 529 18.60 -15.59 8.06
N SER A 530 17.74 -16.05 8.95
CA SER A 530 18.13 -16.46 10.31
C SER A 530 18.70 -17.87 10.36
N SER A 531 18.51 -18.66 9.31
CA SER A 531 19.17 -19.96 9.13
C SER A 531 19.33 -20.37 7.68
N GLY A 532 20.22 -21.32 7.41
CA GLY A 532 20.39 -21.94 6.09
C GLY A 532 21.51 -22.98 6.08
N SER A 533 22.11 -23.22 4.91
CA SER A 533 23.38 -23.95 4.77
C SER A 533 24.48 -23.02 4.25
N ILE A 534 25.74 -23.36 4.50
CA ILE A 534 26.89 -22.56 4.06
C ILE A 534 28.04 -23.44 3.58
N ALA A 535 28.74 -22.94 2.56
CA ALA A 535 29.91 -23.58 1.95
C ALA A 535 31.00 -22.52 1.70
N ALA A 536 32.24 -22.97 1.49
CA ALA A 536 33.32 -22.08 1.07
C ALA A 536 32.96 -21.38 -0.26
N GLY A 537 33.27 -20.10 -0.38
CA GLY A 537 32.89 -19.25 -1.51
C GLY A 537 31.44 -18.73 -1.47
N ALA A 538 30.62 -19.19 -0.51
CA ALA A 538 29.24 -18.73 -0.38
C ALA A 538 29.20 -17.23 -0.03
N THR A 539 28.16 -16.58 -0.57
CA THR A 539 27.92 -15.17 -0.38
C THR A 539 26.45 -14.96 0.00
N ILE A 540 26.21 -14.36 1.17
CA ILE A 540 24.86 -14.26 1.76
C ILE A 540 24.60 -12.83 2.18
N ASN A 541 23.50 -12.24 1.72
CA ASN A 541 23.03 -10.96 2.25
C ASN A 541 22.37 -11.18 3.60
N LEU A 542 22.77 -10.38 4.59
CA LEU A 542 22.32 -10.44 5.98
C LEU A 542 21.71 -9.09 6.42
N PRO A 543 20.62 -8.61 5.80
CA PRO A 543 19.92 -7.43 6.29
C PRO A 543 19.42 -7.63 7.72
N ILE A 544 19.45 -6.52 8.46
CA ILE A 544 19.06 -6.49 9.87
C ILE A 544 17.86 -5.57 10.03
N LYS A 545 16.85 -6.08 10.75
CA LYS A 545 15.69 -5.29 11.17
C LYS A 545 15.56 -5.32 12.67
N VAL A 546 15.11 -4.20 13.23
CA VAL A 546 14.73 -4.08 14.64
C VAL A 546 13.27 -3.68 14.76
N LYS A 547 12.61 -4.23 15.77
CA LYS A 547 11.33 -3.77 16.29
C LYS A 547 11.60 -3.08 17.63
N LEU A 548 11.13 -1.84 17.75
CA LEU A 548 11.28 -1.05 18.96
C LEU A 548 10.13 -1.30 19.94
N ASN A 549 10.34 -0.92 21.21
CA ASN A 549 9.34 -1.03 22.28
C ASN A 549 8.04 -0.26 21.99
N ASP A 550 8.07 0.74 21.10
CA ASP A 550 6.90 1.51 20.66
C ASP A 550 6.20 0.91 19.42
N GLY A 551 6.67 -0.24 18.94
CA GLY A 551 6.13 -0.96 17.79
C GLY A 551 6.69 -0.55 16.44
N ARG A 552 7.53 0.50 16.33
CA ARG A 552 8.20 0.84 15.07
C ARG A 552 9.15 -0.26 14.61
N GLU A 553 9.13 -0.57 13.33
CA GLU A 553 10.10 -1.45 12.69
C GLU A 553 11.07 -0.64 11.82
N LEU A 554 12.37 -0.85 12.01
CA LEU A 554 13.44 -0.09 11.35
C LEU A 554 14.49 -1.03 10.77
N THR A 555 15.09 -0.64 9.66
CA THR A 555 16.26 -1.33 9.09
C THR A 555 17.53 -0.74 9.70
N VAL A 556 18.44 -1.59 10.15
CA VAL A 556 19.70 -1.17 10.75
C VAL A 556 20.77 -1.06 9.65
N PRO A 557 21.44 0.10 9.48
CA PRO A 557 22.56 0.24 8.56
C PRO A 557 23.69 -0.74 8.90
N ALA A 558 24.34 -1.30 7.89
CA ALA A 558 25.38 -2.33 8.06
C ALA A 558 26.56 -1.83 8.92
N GLU A 559 26.92 -0.54 8.77
CA GLU A 559 28.00 0.14 9.48
C GLU A 559 27.72 0.34 10.97
N SER A 560 26.46 0.25 11.37
CA SER A 560 26.06 0.34 12.78
C SER A 560 26.36 -0.95 13.54
N VAL A 561 26.59 -2.05 12.82
CA VAL A 561 26.63 -3.40 13.38
C VAL A 561 28.04 -3.97 13.38
N THR A 562 28.36 -4.67 14.46
CA THR A 562 29.58 -5.47 14.57
C THR A 562 29.23 -6.94 14.39
N TRP A 563 30.10 -7.68 13.70
CA TRP A 563 29.89 -9.09 13.37
C TRP A 563 30.91 -9.99 14.05
N GLU A 564 30.43 -11.08 14.63
CA GLU A 564 31.23 -12.22 15.10
C GLU A 564 30.87 -13.46 14.27
N LEU A 565 31.87 -14.12 13.69
CA LEU A 565 31.71 -15.34 12.91
C LEU A 565 32.25 -16.53 13.70
N LYS A 566 31.50 -17.64 13.77
CA LYS A 566 31.90 -18.89 14.43
C LYS A 566 31.66 -20.10 13.53
N GLY A 567 32.55 -21.10 13.57
CA GLY A 567 32.45 -22.29 12.71
C GLY A 567 32.79 -22.03 11.23
N MET A 568 33.25 -20.82 10.91
CA MET A 568 33.66 -20.39 9.58
C MET A 568 34.63 -19.20 9.65
N LYS A 569 35.37 -19.00 8.57
CA LYS A 569 36.18 -17.81 8.32
C LYS A 569 35.59 -17.03 7.16
N GLY A 570 35.57 -15.71 7.28
CA GLY A 570 34.98 -14.83 6.29
C GLY A 570 34.93 -13.39 6.74
N ARG A 571 34.20 -12.57 5.99
CA ARG A 571 33.98 -11.15 6.29
C ARG A 571 32.53 -10.77 6.02
N VAL A 572 32.02 -9.83 6.81
CA VAL A 572 30.75 -9.16 6.53
C VAL A 572 31.04 -7.70 6.23
N LYS A 573 30.72 -7.27 5.01
CA LYS A 573 30.86 -5.88 4.55
C LYS A 573 29.59 -5.47 3.84
N ASP A 574 29.09 -4.26 4.07
CA ASP A 574 27.87 -3.73 3.44
C ASP A 574 26.67 -4.68 3.61
N GLY A 575 26.57 -5.33 4.78
CA GLY A 575 25.52 -6.29 5.10
C GLY A 575 25.63 -7.63 4.37
N LYS A 576 26.76 -7.93 3.72
CA LYS A 576 26.98 -9.12 2.90
C LYS A 576 28.12 -9.98 3.47
N LEU A 577 27.77 -11.19 3.89
CA LEU A 577 28.72 -12.21 4.32
C LEU A 577 29.39 -12.84 3.09
N THR A 578 30.72 -12.89 3.09
CA THR A 578 31.53 -13.68 2.18
C THR A 578 32.28 -14.73 3.00
N VAL A 579 32.10 -16.01 2.65
CA VAL A 579 32.73 -17.13 3.36
C VAL A 579 33.97 -17.58 2.63
N ASP A 580 35.10 -17.50 3.30
CA ASP A 580 36.38 -17.95 2.77
C ASP A 580 36.55 -19.45 3.01
N SER A 581 36.20 -19.95 4.21
CA SER A 581 36.25 -21.37 4.55
C SER A 581 35.28 -21.73 5.67
N VAL A 582 34.87 -22.99 5.75
CA VAL A 582 34.13 -23.57 6.88
C VAL A 582 35.09 -24.39 7.74
N ASP A 583 35.00 -24.28 9.06
CA ASP A 583 35.94 -24.95 9.96
C ASP A 583 35.78 -26.49 9.89
N GLN A 584 36.90 -27.22 9.87
CA GLN A 584 36.87 -28.67 9.76
C GLN A 584 36.14 -29.30 10.96
N GLY A 585 35.16 -30.16 10.69
CA GLY A 585 34.35 -30.82 11.72
C GLY A 585 33.28 -29.95 12.36
N ALA A 586 33.11 -28.70 11.92
CA ALA A 586 31.98 -27.88 12.34
C ALA A 586 30.67 -28.48 11.81
N ALA A 587 29.72 -28.72 12.71
CA ALA A 587 28.37 -29.12 12.33
C ALA A 587 27.50 -27.90 11.96
N ASN A 588 27.80 -26.75 12.57
CA ASN A 588 27.11 -25.47 12.38
C ASN A 588 28.12 -24.32 12.27
N ALA A 589 27.72 -23.26 11.57
CA ALA A 589 28.39 -21.97 11.51
C ALA A 589 27.42 -20.84 11.90
N TYR A 590 27.93 -19.75 12.45
CA TYR A 590 27.12 -18.65 12.99
C TYR A 590 27.64 -17.30 12.54
N ALA A 591 26.74 -16.40 12.17
CA ALA A 591 27.00 -14.97 12.02
C ALA A 591 26.17 -14.21 13.06
N ILE A 592 26.84 -13.58 14.03
CA ILE A 592 26.22 -12.89 15.15
C ILE A 592 26.39 -11.39 14.94
N ALA A 593 25.27 -10.70 14.75
CA ALA A 593 25.19 -9.25 14.64
C ALA A 593 25.01 -8.64 16.03
N SER A 594 25.79 -7.61 16.38
CA SER A 594 25.65 -6.85 17.62
C SER A 594 25.52 -5.34 17.35
N TYR A 595 24.51 -4.72 17.96
CA TYR A 595 24.25 -3.27 17.97
C TYR A 595 23.97 -2.81 19.40
N ASP A 596 24.76 -1.85 19.91
CA ASP A 596 24.57 -1.22 21.23
C ASP A 596 24.26 -2.21 22.38
N GLY A 597 25.00 -3.34 22.42
CA GLY A 597 24.83 -4.40 23.41
C GLY A 597 23.68 -5.38 23.18
N TYR A 598 22.85 -5.16 22.16
CA TYR A 598 21.82 -6.08 21.69
C TYR A 598 22.36 -6.95 20.55
N ALA A 599 22.02 -8.24 20.51
CA ALA A 599 22.52 -9.14 19.47
C ALA A 599 21.45 -10.05 18.88
N ALA A 600 21.66 -10.44 17.62
CA ALA A 600 20.87 -11.42 16.90
C ALA A 600 21.80 -12.32 16.08
N MET A 601 21.35 -13.55 15.81
CA MET A 601 22.17 -14.59 15.16
C MET A 601 21.49 -15.11 13.90
N ALA A 602 22.29 -15.34 12.87
CA ALA A 602 21.99 -16.27 11.79
C ALA A 602 22.80 -17.56 11.96
N ALA A 603 22.12 -18.71 11.93
CA ALA A 603 22.72 -20.03 12.16
C ALA A 603 22.66 -20.91 10.90
N PHE A 604 23.80 -21.36 10.41
CA PHE A 604 23.93 -22.13 9.19
C PHE A 604 24.38 -23.57 9.48
N SER A 605 23.87 -24.53 8.72
CA SER A 605 24.45 -25.86 8.63
C SER A 605 25.76 -25.78 7.87
N ALA A 606 26.81 -26.37 8.43
CA ALA A 606 28.13 -26.45 7.82
C ALA A 606 28.28 -27.68 6.89
N SER A 607 27.20 -28.44 6.66
CA SER A 607 27.18 -29.64 5.80
C SER A 607 26.76 -29.30 4.36
N ASN A 608 27.64 -29.61 3.40
CA ASN A 608 27.49 -29.27 1.97
C ASN A 608 26.53 -30.18 1.17
N SER A 609 25.95 -31.22 1.76
CA SER A 609 25.14 -32.20 1.00
C SER A 609 23.66 -31.84 0.97
N ALA A 610 23.18 -31.08 -0.02
CA ALA A 610 21.74 -30.96 -0.26
C ALA A 610 21.19 -32.34 -0.66
N THR A 611 20.09 -32.78 -0.04
CA THR A 611 19.41 -34.01 -0.46
C THR A 611 18.39 -33.66 -1.54
N SER A 612 18.45 -34.34 -2.69
CA SER A 612 17.49 -34.20 -3.79
C SER A 612 16.55 -35.40 -3.78
N LYS A 613 15.24 -35.16 -3.82
CA LYS A 613 14.21 -36.20 -3.95
C LYS A 613 13.41 -35.98 -5.23
N VAL A 614 13.25 -37.03 -6.03
CA VAL A 614 12.28 -37.05 -7.14
C VAL A 614 10.87 -37.04 -6.54
N TRP A 615 10.04 -36.11 -7.01
CA TRP A 615 8.65 -35.99 -6.61
C TRP A 615 7.70 -36.53 -7.68
N GLU A 616 8.00 -36.27 -8.94
CA GLU A 616 7.26 -36.85 -10.07
C GLU A 616 8.13 -36.95 -11.32
N ASP A 617 8.21 -38.15 -11.89
CA ASP A 617 8.89 -38.48 -13.15
C ASP A 617 7.92 -39.01 -14.21
N PHE A 618 6.61 -39.04 -13.92
CA PHE A 618 5.52 -39.47 -14.78
C PHE A 618 5.62 -40.90 -15.35
N GLU A 619 6.55 -41.73 -14.87
CA GLU A 619 6.71 -43.11 -15.35
C GLU A 619 5.64 -44.06 -14.78
N LYS A 620 5.08 -43.73 -13.61
CA LYS A 620 4.09 -44.56 -12.90
C LYS A 620 2.98 -43.71 -12.26
N VAL A 621 2.25 -42.97 -13.10
CA VAL A 621 1.14 -42.12 -12.63
C VAL A 621 -0.05 -42.96 -12.17
N SER A 622 -0.41 -42.83 -10.89
CA SER A 622 -1.53 -43.54 -10.25
C SER A 622 -2.69 -42.63 -9.83
N TYR A 623 -2.68 -41.37 -10.26
CA TYR A 623 -3.67 -40.35 -9.91
C TYR A 623 -4.24 -39.69 -11.17
N PRO A 624 -5.47 -39.15 -11.12
CA PRO A 624 -6.09 -38.55 -12.30
C PRO A 624 -5.41 -37.23 -12.68
N ILE A 625 -5.15 -37.06 -13.97
CA ILE A 625 -4.74 -35.80 -14.58
C ILE A 625 -5.85 -35.35 -15.51
N THR A 626 -6.40 -34.14 -15.27
CA THR A 626 -7.49 -33.62 -16.08
C THR A 626 -7.14 -32.26 -16.67
N PHE A 627 -7.59 -32.02 -17.90
CA PHE A 627 -7.47 -30.73 -18.54
C PHE A 627 -8.54 -29.76 -18.03
N LYS A 628 -8.16 -28.51 -17.83
CA LYS A 628 -9.09 -27.40 -17.59
C LYS A 628 -8.63 -26.17 -18.38
N GLY A 629 -9.56 -25.53 -19.09
CA GLY A 629 -9.35 -24.25 -19.76
C GLY A 629 -9.97 -23.08 -18.99
N ASN A 630 -9.35 -21.90 -19.03
CA ASN A 630 -9.90 -20.65 -18.51
C ASN A 630 -9.52 -19.48 -19.44
N PRO A 631 -10.43 -18.57 -19.85
CA PRO A 631 -11.87 -18.56 -19.61
C PRO A 631 -12.55 -19.82 -20.15
N PHE A 632 -13.79 -20.05 -19.70
CA PHE A 632 -14.63 -21.15 -20.20
C PHE A 632 -14.67 -21.09 -21.74
N GLY A 633 -14.18 -22.15 -22.40
CA GLY A 633 -14.01 -22.21 -23.86
C GLY A 633 -12.57 -22.34 -24.36
N THR A 634 -11.55 -22.16 -23.50
CA THR A 634 -10.16 -22.51 -23.85
C THR A 634 -10.02 -24.01 -24.07
N VAL A 635 -9.50 -24.43 -25.23
CA VAL A 635 -9.41 -25.83 -25.64
C VAL A 635 -7.97 -26.34 -25.46
N GLY A 636 -7.80 -27.63 -25.25
CA GLY A 636 -6.49 -28.25 -25.09
C GLY A 636 -6.57 -29.65 -24.47
N SER A 637 -5.43 -30.17 -24.05
CA SER A 637 -5.31 -31.46 -23.37
C SER A 637 -4.20 -31.45 -22.32
N ALA A 638 -4.31 -32.34 -21.35
CA ALA A 638 -3.31 -32.61 -20.33
C ALA A 638 -3.19 -34.13 -20.19
N VAL A 639 -2.12 -34.71 -20.75
CA VAL A 639 -1.96 -36.17 -20.89
C VAL A 639 -0.52 -36.59 -20.65
N ILE A 640 -0.33 -37.83 -20.20
CA ILE A 640 1.00 -38.44 -20.15
C ILE A 640 1.32 -39.03 -21.53
N VAL A 641 2.46 -38.65 -22.09
CA VAL A 641 2.91 -39.13 -23.40
C VAL A 641 4.31 -39.73 -23.29
N LYS A 642 4.60 -40.70 -24.15
CA LYS A 642 5.93 -41.31 -24.29
C LYS A 642 6.55 -40.91 -25.63
N GLY A 643 7.87 -40.84 -25.71
CA GLY A 643 8.56 -40.66 -26.99
C GLY A 643 8.74 -39.21 -27.41
N ILE A 644 8.80 -38.26 -26.46
CA ILE A 644 9.16 -36.88 -26.78
C ILE A 644 10.62 -36.83 -27.23
N ALA A 645 10.91 -36.12 -28.32
CA ALA A 645 12.25 -36.00 -28.89
C ALA A 645 13.29 -35.59 -27.82
N GLY A 646 14.41 -36.30 -27.75
CA GLY A 646 15.45 -36.16 -26.74
C GLY A 646 15.21 -36.93 -25.43
N ARG A 647 14.04 -37.55 -25.26
CA ARG A 647 13.67 -38.46 -24.15
C ARG A 647 12.76 -39.59 -24.63
N GLU A 648 13.19 -40.33 -25.64
CA GLU A 648 12.38 -41.30 -26.39
C GLU A 648 11.86 -42.46 -25.51
N ASN A 649 12.60 -42.77 -24.43
CA ASN A 649 12.28 -43.88 -23.53
C ASN A 649 11.52 -43.47 -22.26
N SER A 650 11.27 -42.17 -22.05
CA SER A 650 10.59 -41.63 -20.87
C SER A 650 9.16 -41.20 -21.15
N SER A 651 8.35 -41.18 -20.11
CA SER A 651 7.01 -40.61 -20.06
C SER A 651 7.07 -39.18 -19.51
N ALA A 652 6.27 -38.27 -20.04
CA ALA A 652 6.21 -36.89 -19.55
C ALA A 652 4.78 -36.35 -19.56
N LEU A 653 4.48 -35.38 -18.69
CA LEU A 653 3.21 -34.65 -18.74
C LEU A 653 3.25 -33.63 -19.87
N GLN A 654 2.42 -33.83 -20.90
CA GLN A 654 2.22 -32.87 -21.98
C GLN A 654 0.95 -32.04 -21.74
N ILE A 655 1.06 -30.73 -21.98
CA ILE A 655 -0.04 -29.78 -22.00
C ILE A 655 -0.13 -29.17 -23.39
N ALA A 656 -1.16 -29.54 -24.16
CA ALA A 656 -1.49 -28.89 -25.43
C ALA A 656 -2.53 -27.80 -25.18
N TYR A 657 -2.41 -26.67 -25.86
CA TYR A 657 -3.28 -25.51 -25.66
C TYR A 657 -3.69 -24.86 -26.98
N ASP A 658 -4.92 -24.34 -26.99
CA ASP A 658 -5.48 -23.48 -28.03
C ASP A 658 -6.18 -22.28 -27.38
N PHE A 659 -5.55 -21.11 -27.55
CA PHE A 659 -5.96 -19.81 -27.04
C PHE A 659 -6.61 -18.91 -28.10
N THR A 660 -7.02 -19.48 -29.24
CA THR A 660 -7.68 -18.71 -30.33
C THR A 660 -9.08 -18.20 -29.95
N THR A 661 -9.71 -18.79 -28.92
CA THR A 661 -11.04 -18.41 -28.43
C THR A 661 -10.97 -17.72 -27.05
N GLY A 662 -12.00 -16.94 -26.71
CA GLY A 662 -12.08 -16.16 -25.45
C GLY A 662 -11.47 -14.75 -25.55
N ALA A 663 -11.67 -13.91 -24.53
CA ALA A 663 -11.13 -12.55 -24.42
C ALA A 663 -10.35 -12.38 -23.10
N GLY A 664 -9.39 -11.45 -23.05
CA GLY A 664 -8.49 -11.26 -21.91
C GLY A 664 -7.43 -12.36 -21.78
N GLY A 665 -6.89 -12.56 -20.57
CA GLY A 665 -5.91 -13.62 -20.32
C GLY A 665 -6.51 -15.02 -20.48
N ARG A 666 -5.69 -15.99 -20.92
CA ARG A 666 -6.09 -17.38 -21.19
C ARG A 666 -5.11 -18.37 -20.54
N TRP A 667 -5.60 -19.52 -20.10
CA TRP A 667 -4.84 -20.49 -19.32
C TRP A 667 -5.27 -21.93 -19.64
N ALA A 668 -4.29 -22.81 -19.81
CA ALA A 668 -4.44 -24.24 -20.05
C ALA A 668 -3.80 -25.02 -18.89
N TYR A 669 -4.63 -25.69 -18.08
CA TYR A 669 -4.22 -26.36 -16.85
C TYR A 669 -4.19 -27.88 -17.01
N ALA A 670 -3.13 -28.50 -16.48
CA ALA A 670 -3.09 -29.89 -16.07
C ALA A 670 -3.36 -29.97 -14.55
N VAL A 671 -4.55 -30.42 -14.18
CA VAL A 671 -4.97 -30.57 -12.78
C VAL A 671 -4.53 -31.94 -12.25
N LEU A 672 -3.74 -31.96 -11.19
CA LEU A 672 -3.13 -33.17 -10.61
C LEU A 672 -4.02 -33.75 -9.49
N GLY A 673 -5.23 -34.18 -9.86
CA GLY A 673 -6.25 -34.66 -8.94
C GLY A 673 -7.00 -33.56 -8.16
N SER A 674 -8.05 -33.95 -7.44
CA SER A 674 -8.97 -33.00 -6.78
C SER A 674 -8.33 -32.19 -5.66
N ASN A 675 -7.37 -32.77 -4.93
CA ASN A 675 -6.70 -32.16 -3.78
C ASN A 675 -5.24 -31.73 -4.07
N GLY A 676 -4.76 -31.92 -5.30
CA GLY A 676 -3.33 -31.82 -5.62
C GLY A 676 -2.51 -32.96 -5.00
N ARG A 677 -1.19 -32.87 -5.15
CA ARG A 677 -0.23 -33.85 -4.61
C ARG A 677 0.72 -33.20 -3.61
N SER A 678 0.88 -33.83 -2.46
CA SER A 678 1.73 -33.32 -1.37
C SER A 678 3.21 -33.43 -1.71
N VAL A 679 3.99 -32.49 -1.18
CA VAL A 679 5.45 -32.50 -1.20
C VAL A 679 5.93 -32.80 0.21
N GLU A 680 6.80 -33.79 0.36
CA GLU A 680 7.35 -34.17 1.67
C GLU A 680 8.26 -33.06 2.22
N GLY A 681 8.28 -32.84 3.54
CA GLY A 681 9.26 -31.99 4.20
C GLY A 681 9.17 -30.50 3.86
N LYS A 682 10.33 -29.82 3.94
CA LYS A 682 10.49 -28.37 3.72
C LYS A 682 11.56 -28.10 2.65
N PRO A 683 11.25 -28.30 1.36
CA PRO A 683 12.22 -28.08 0.31
C PRO A 683 12.56 -26.60 0.12
N VAL A 684 13.76 -26.31 -0.37
CA VAL A 684 14.25 -24.96 -0.63
C VAL A 684 14.22 -24.59 -2.10
N SER A 685 14.18 -25.58 -3.00
CA SER A 685 13.99 -25.35 -4.42
C SER A 685 13.25 -26.51 -5.09
N LEU A 686 12.58 -26.18 -6.19
CA LEU A 686 12.04 -27.12 -7.15
C LEU A 686 12.92 -27.09 -8.40
N THR A 687 13.22 -28.24 -8.97
CA THR A 687 13.82 -28.37 -10.30
C THR A 687 12.92 -29.25 -11.17
N ALA A 688 12.90 -28.99 -12.47
CA ALA A 688 12.15 -29.80 -13.42
C ALA A 688 12.80 -29.71 -14.80
N SER A 689 12.66 -30.74 -15.62
CA SER A 689 13.03 -30.71 -17.02
C SER A 689 11.82 -30.30 -17.84
N VAL A 690 11.95 -29.27 -18.68
CA VAL A 690 10.85 -28.69 -19.45
C VAL A 690 11.16 -28.72 -20.93
N TYR A 691 10.28 -29.34 -21.71
CA TYR A 691 10.29 -29.28 -23.17
C TYR A 691 9.53 -28.03 -23.63
N GLY A 692 10.28 -27.04 -24.11
CA GLY A 692 9.73 -25.78 -24.61
C GLY A 692 9.28 -25.86 -26.07
N ASP A 693 8.32 -25.01 -26.44
CA ASP A 693 7.79 -24.85 -27.80
C ASP A 693 8.14 -23.49 -28.43
N GLY A 694 8.95 -22.66 -27.76
CA GLY A 694 9.31 -21.32 -28.20
C GLY A 694 8.16 -20.31 -28.21
N SER A 695 7.01 -20.65 -27.60
CA SER A 695 5.78 -19.85 -27.66
C SER A 695 5.83 -18.50 -26.95
N LYS A 696 6.85 -18.27 -26.11
CA LYS A 696 6.95 -17.14 -25.16
C LYS A 696 5.81 -17.07 -24.14
N ASN A 697 4.96 -18.11 -24.05
CA ASN A 697 3.99 -18.27 -22.99
C ASN A 697 4.67 -18.46 -21.63
N TRP A 698 3.90 -18.43 -20.55
CA TRP A 698 4.43 -18.69 -19.20
C TRP A 698 4.07 -20.11 -18.79
N LEU A 699 5.05 -20.90 -18.35
CA LEU A 699 4.81 -22.18 -17.69
C LEU A 699 4.88 -21.98 -16.18
N ARG A 700 3.81 -22.35 -15.48
CA ARG A 700 3.64 -22.08 -14.04
C ARG A 700 3.10 -23.29 -13.30
N ALA A 701 3.26 -23.29 -11.98
CA ALA A 701 2.62 -24.24 -11.08
C ALA A 701 1.85 -23.51 -9.97
N GLU A 702 0.67 -24.03 -9.61
CA GLU A 702 -0.10 -23.59 -8.45
C GLU A 702 0.22 -24.48 -7.24
N VAL A 703 0.70 -23.84 -6.18
CA VAL A 703 1.10 -24.48 -4.93
C VAL A 703 0.21 -23.99 -3.80
N SER A 704 -0.45 -24.91 -3.10
CA SER A 704 -1.15 -24.63 -1.85
C SER A 704 -0.23 -24.91 -0.68
N ASP A 705 -0.16 -23.99 0.27
CA ASP A 705 0.61 -24.16 1.50
C ASP A 705 -0.28 -24.65 2.67
N ALA A 706 0.33 -25.01 3.80
CA ALA A 706 -0.39 -25.53 4.96
C ALA A 706 -1.33 -24.53 5.64
N ALA A 707 -1.22 -23.22 5.33
CA ALA A 707 -2.15 -22.20 5.79
C ALA A 707 -3.33 -22.02 4.82
N GLY A 708 -3.41 -22.82 3.75
CA GLY A 708 -4.40 -22.70 2.69
C GLY A 708 -4.13 -21.55 1.73
N LYS A 709 -2.95 -20.92 1.80
CA LYS A 709 -2.56 -19.84 0.89
C LYS A 709 -2.03 -20.42 -0.41
N VAL A 710 -2.50 -19.86 -1.52
CA VAL A 710 -2.06 -20.23 -2.87
C VAL A 710 -0.85 -19.39 -3.29
N HIS A 711 0.15 -20.06 -3.85
CA HIS A 711 1.37 -19.48 -4.40
C HIS A 711 1.53 -19.94 -5.86
N TYR A 712 2.03 -19.06 -6.71
CA TYR A 712 2.23 -19.36 -8.13
C TYR A 712 3.73 -19.35 -8.45
N LEU A 713 4.26 -20.50 -8.85
CA LEU A 713 5.66 -20.69 -9.22
C LEU A 713 5.84 -20.44 -10.71
N ASP A 714 6.75 -19.55 -11.08
CA ASP A 714 7.14 -19.34 -12.48
C ASP A 714 8.24 -20.38 -12.81
N LEU A 715 7.86 -21.46 -13.50
CA LEU A 715 8.81 -22.49 -13.96
C LEU A 715 9.59 -21.99 -15.18
N ALA A 716 8.91 -21.28 -16.08
CA ALA A 716 9.50 -20.59 -17.23
C ALA A 716 8.69 -19.34 -17.59
N ARG A 717 9.36 -18.19 -17.69
CA ARG A 717 8.74 -16.91 -18.08
C ARG A 717 9.79 -15.94 -18.65
N PRO A 718 9.85 -15.75 -19.98
CA PRO A 718 9.09 -16.45 -21.02
C PRO A 718 9.56 -17.89 -21.26
N LEU A 719 8.73 -18.71 -21.92
CA LEU A 719 9.11 -19.99 -22.51
C LEU A 719 9.62 -19.76 -23.94
N ASP A 720 10.87 -19.32 -24.06
CA ASP A 720 11.49 -18.79 -25.29
C ASP A 720 12.49 -19.75 -25.97
N TRP A 721 12.48 -21.03 -25.59
CA TRP A 721 13.31 -22.07 -26.20
C TRP A 721 12.48 -23.21 -26.75
N THR A 722 13.07 -23.99 -27.64
CA THR A 722 12.54 -25.27 -28.12
C THR A 722 13.36 -26.42 -27.56
N GLY A 723 12.73 -27.55 -27.25
CA GLY A 723 13.41 -28.73 -26.69
C GLY A 723 13.57 -28.71 -25.17
N TRP A 724 14.28 -29.71 -24.63
CA TRP A 724 14.45 -29.91 -23.19
C TRP A 724 15.44 -28.91 -22.57
N LYS A 725 15.05 -28.34 -21.43
CA LYS A 725 15.90 -27.50 -20.56
C LYS A 725 15.53 -27.71 -19.11
N ASP A 726 16.52 -27.82 -18.24
CA ASP A 726 16.30 -27.87 -16.80
C ASP A 726 16.02 -26.46 -16.25
N VAL A 727 14.96 -26.35 -15.46
CA VAL A 727 14.56 -25.13 -14.76
C VAL A 727 14.68 -25.32 -13.26
N LYS A 728 14.96 -24.23 -12.54
CA LYS A 728 15.08 -24.21 -11.08
C LYS A 728 14.31 -23.03 -10.48
N VAL A 729 13.48 -23.30 -9.48
CA VAL A 729 12.70 -22.31 -8.73
C VAL A 729 13.15 -22.29 -7.28
N ASP A 730 13.54 -21.11 -6.79
CA ASP A 730 13.88 -20.85 -5.39
C ASP A 730 12.59 -20.69 -4.55
N LEU A 731 12.33 -21.63 -3.64
CA LEU A 731 11.15 -21.63 -2.77
C LEU A 731 11.40 -20.83 -1.48
N GLY A 732 12.66 -20.58 -1.12
CA GLY A 732 13.03 -19.95 0.14
C GLY A 732 12.52 -18.52 0.29
N LYS A 733 12.22 -17.85 -0.83
CA LYS A 733 11.74 -16.46 -0.88
C LYS A 733 10.22 -16.32 -0.77
N LEU A 734 9.47 -17.42 -0.82
CA LEU A 734 8.00 -17.40 -0.93
C LEU A 734 7.28 -17.40 0.42
N GLY A 735 8.00 -17.61 1.54
CA GLY A 735 7.41 -17.64 2.88
C GLY A 735 6.37 -18.75 3.05
N LEU A 736 6.63 -19.93 2.48
CA LEU A 736 5.71 -21.07 2.45
C LEU A 736 5.50 -21.68 3.84
N SER A 737 4.24 -22.04 4.12
CA SER A 737 3.89 -22.92 5.25
C SER A 737 3.86 -24.38 4.79
N TYR A 738 4.53 -25.30 5.49
CA TYR A 738 4.65 -26.70 5.07
C TYR A 738 3.72 -27.63 5.88
N PRO A 739 3.25 -28.77 5.30
CA PRO A 739 3.54 -29.26 3.96
C PRO A 739 2.87 -28.43 2.85
N ILE A 740 3.47 -28.43 1.66
CA ILE A 740 2.89 -27.82 0.46
C ILE A 740 2.30 -28.91 -0.44
N SER A 741 1.35 -28.55 -1.30
CA SER A 741 0.86 -29.42 -2.38
C SER A 741 0.88 -28.70 -3.72
N ILE A 742 1.28 -29.39 -4.79
CA ILE A 742 1.14 -28.91 -6.17
C ILE A 742 -0.23 -29.35 -6.66
N LYS A 743 -1.08 -28.39 -7.01
CA LYS A 743 -2.45 -28.66 -7.47
C LYS A 743 -2.55 -28.77 -8.97
N GLN A 744 -1.86 -27.89 -9.70
CA GLN A 744 -1.93 -27.83 -11.15
C GLN A 744 -0.67 -27.20 -11.74
N ILE A 745 -0.30 -27.67 -12.93
CA ILE A 745 0.74 -27.08 -13.78
C ILE A 745 0.04 -26.51 -15.00
N TYR A 746 0.41 -25.32 -15.45
CA TYR A 746 -0.37 -24.63 -16.47
C TYR A 746 0.44 -23.70 -17.36
N VAL A 747 -0.02 -23.58 -18.60
CA VAL A 747 0.44 -22.58 -19.56
C VAL A 747 -0.46 -21.35 -19.43
N ALA A 748 0.14 -20.17 -19.32
CA ALA A 748 -0.57 -18.90 -19.23
C ALA A 748 -0.22 -18.00 -20.42
N ASN A 749 -1.26 -17.40 -21.01
CA ASN A 749 -1.19 -16.37 -22.04
C ASN A 749 -1.98 -15.13 -21.55
N PRO A 750 -1.37 -14.25 -20.74
CA PRO A 750 -2.02 -13.07 -20.19
C PRO A 750 -2.24 -12.00 -21.25
N GLU A 751 -3.28 -11.19 -21.07
CA GLU A 751 -3.68 -10.12 -22.00
C GLU A 751 -2.56 -9.11 -22.29
N SER A 752 -1.76 -8.75 -21.28
CA SER A 752 -0.62 -7.85 -21.47
C SER A 752 0.53 -8.54 -22.21
N GLY A 753 0.94 -7.98 -23.35
CA GLY A 753 2.02 -8.52 -24.19
C GLY A 753 1.63 -9.82 -24.89
N GLN A 754 0.34 -10.06 -25.07
CA GLN A 754 -0.20 -11.28 -25.68
C GLN A 754 0.20 -11.41 -27.15
N GLU A 755 0.32 -10.29 -27.86
CA GLU A 755 0.65 -10.17 -29.27
C GLU A 755 1.99 -10.82 -29.66
N GLU A 756 2.90 -11.04 -28.70
CA GLU A 756 4.21 -11.66 -28.92
C GLU A 756 4.21 -13.19 -28.71
N ARG A 757 3.09 -13.77 -28.26
CA ARG A 757 3.01 -15.16 -27.79
C ARG A 757 2.21 -16.03 -28.75
N ALA A 758 2.63 -17.27 -28.91
CA ALA A 758 1.88 -18.23 -29.71
C ALA A 758 0.54 -18.58 -29.04
N LEU A 759 -0.53 -18.60 -29.83
CA LEU A 759 -1.88 -18.94 -29.37
C LEU A 759 -2.11 -20.44 -29.31
N THR A 760 -1.33 -21.23 -30.03
CA THR A 760 -1.40 -22.70 -30.03
C THR A 760 -0.01 -23.28 -29.79
N GLY A 761 0.05 -24.44 -29.15
CA GLY A 761 1.31 -25.11 -28.90
C GLY A 761 1.18 -26.29 -27.95
N GLN A 762 2.33 -26.86 -27.60
CA GLN A 762 2.43 -28.00 -26.70
C GLN A 762 3.71 -27.93 -25.88
N VAL A 763 3.58 -28.04 -24.57
CA VAL A 763 4.73 -28.07 -23.65
C VAL A 763 4.76 -29.41 -22.94
N ALA A 764 5.93 -29.87 -22.51
CA ALA A 764 6.02 -31.03 -21.64
C ALA A 764 6.92 -30.77 -20.43
N ILE A 765 6.64 -31.47 -19.34
CA ILE A 765 7.40 -31.40 -18.10
C ILE A 765 7.65 -32.81 -17.56
N ASP A 766 8.85 -33.01 -17.02
CA ASP A 766 9.34 -34.28 -16.51
C ASP A 766 10.36 -34.03 -15.37
N ASP A 767 10.74 -35.07 -14.65
CA ASP A 767 11.85 -35.07 -13.67
C ASP A 767 11.70 -34.01 -12.56
N ILE A 768 10.48 -33.80 -12.06
CA ILE A 768 10.22 -32.80 -11.01
C ILE A 768 10.85 -33.27 -9.71
N LYS A 769 11.86 -32.54 -9.24
CA LYS A 769 12.66 -32.84 -8.05
C LYS A 769 12.61 -31.68 -7.06
N PHE A 770 12.64 -32.01 -5.78
CA PHE A 770 12.79 -31.04 -4.71
C PHE A 770 14.13 -31.22 -4.00
N GLU A 771 14.81 -30.09 -3.76
CA GLU A 771 16.05 -30.05 -2.99
C GLU A 771 15.76 -29.57 -1.56
N TYR A 772 16.42 -30.21 -0.59
CA TYR A 772 16.28 -29.91 0.84
C TYR A 772 17.61 -29.42 1.40
N GLN A 773 17.58 -28.33 2.16
CA GLN A 773 18.74 -27.88 2.93
C GLN A 773 18.96 -28.76 4.15
N ASN A 774 20.23 -29.03 4.45
CA ASN A 774 20.60 -29.56 5.76
C ASN A 774 20.25 -28.55 6.84
N ALA A 775 19.52 -28.99 7.86
CA ALA A 775 19.18 -28.16 8.99
C ALA A 775 20.41 -27.91 9.88
N VAL A 776 20.39 -26.81 10.62
CA VAL A 776 21.27 -26.59 11.77
C VAL A 776 21.06 -27.75 12.74
N THR A 777 22.15 -28.42 13.11
CA THR A 777 22.13 -29.58 13.99
C THR A 777 22.18 -29.14 15.45
N THR A 778 21.31 -29.71 16.30
CA THR A 778 21.39 -29.49 17.74
C THR A 778 22.20 -30.63 18.36
N PRO A 779 23.30 -30.35 19.07
CA PRO A 779 24.07 -31.39 19.74
C PRO A 779 23.20 -32.21 20.71
N PRO A 780 23.39 -33.54 20.80
CA PRO A 780 22.69 -34.36 21.78
C PRO A 780 23.00 -33.85 23.20
N ALA A 781 21.97 -33.78 24.05
CA ALA A 781 22.13 -33.39 25.45
C ALA A 781 22.31 -34.63 26.33
N SER A 782 23.24 -34.55 27.28
CA SER A 782 23.36 -35.56 28.33
C SER A 782 22.26 -35.37 29.37
N LYS A 783 21.80 -36.46 29.98
CA LYS A 783 20.97 -36.40 31.19
C LYS A 783 21.85 -35.93 32.35
N ILE A 784 21.46 -34.84 33.00
CA ILE A 784 22.19 -34.25 34.13
C ILE A 784 21.34 -34.37 35.40
N GLU A 785 21.88 -34.95 36.45
CA GLU A 785 21.26 -35.01 37.79
C GLU A 785 22.12 -34.28 38.82
N LEU A 786 21.51 -33.29 39.48
CA LEU A 786 22.17 -32.37 40.39
C LEU A 786 21.44 -32.38 41.73
N THR A 787 22.17 -32.55 42.84
CA THR A 787 21.61 -32.50 44.20
C THR A 787 21.97 -31.17 44.85
N ILE A 788 20.99 -30.50 45.47
CA ILE A 788 21.21 -29.21 46.15
C ILE A 788 22.28 -29.34 47.23
N GLY A 789 23.20 -28.37 47.26
CA GLY A 789 24.29 -28.31 48.25
C GLY A 789 25.46 -29.28 48.01
N LYS A 790 25.39 -30.17 47.02
CA LYS A 790 26.47 -31.10 46.68
C LYS A 790 27.32 -30.55 45.53
N ARG A 791 28.64 -30.76 45.60
CA ARG A 791 29.61 -30.44 44.52
C ARG A 791 29.88 -31.63 43.59
N SER A 792 28.94 -32.57 43.53
CA SER A 792 28.98 -33.74 42.64
C SER A 792 27.63 -33.85 41.94
N ALA A 793 27.66 -34.13 40.65
CA ALA A 793 26.51 -34.36 39.78
C ALA A 793 26.67 -35.70 39.05
N ALA A 794 25.58 -36.24 38.49
CA ALA A 794 25.67 -37.37 37.56
C ALA A 794 25.36 -36.89 36.14
N VAL A 795 26.24 -37.23 35.18
CA VAL A 795 26.06 -36.99 33.74
C VAL A 795 25.94 -38.35 33.06
N ASN A 796 24.77 -38.67 32.52
CA ASN A 796 24.43 -40.01 32.00
C ASN A 796 24.75 -41.13 33.02
N GLY A 797 24.50 -40.89 34.31
CA GLY A 797 24.78 -41.82 35.40
C GLY A 797 26.23 -41.80 35.92
N LYS A 798 27.16 -41.10 35.29
CA LYS A 798 28.56 -40.99 35.74
C LYS A 798 28.77 -39.80 36.66
N ALA A 799 29.35 -40.03 37.84
CA ALA A 799 29.68 -38.97 38.80
C ALA A 799 30.71 -37.98 38.22
N THR A 800 30.41 -36.68 38.32
CA THR A 800 31.20 -35.58 37.79
C THR A 800 31.25 -34.44 38.81
N ALA A 801 32.44 -33.86 39.04
CA ALA A 801 32.63 -32.78 40.00
C ALA A 801 32.06 -31.44 39.50
N LEU A 802 31.56 -30.62 40.43
CA LEU A 802 31.08 -29.26 40.17
C LEU A 802 32.02 -28.25 40.82
N ASP A 803 32.22 -27.13 40.11
CA ASP A 803 32.97 -25.98 40.63
C ASP A 803 32.16 -25.13 41.63
N ALA A 804 30.83 -25.21 41.58
CA ALA A 804 29.92 -24.67 42.59
C ALA A 804 28.72 -25.63 42.83
N ALA A 805 28.25 -25.68 44.08
CA ALA A 805 27.07 -26.49 44.40
C ALA A 805 25.78 -25.81 43.88
N PRO A 806 24.80 -26.58 43.37
CA PRO A 806 23.46 -26.06 43.10
C PRO A 806 22.81 -25.53 44.38
N ILE A 807 22.03 -24.47 44.26
CA ILE A 807 21.35 -23.84 45.39
C ILE A 807 19.88 -23.56 45.07
N VAL A 808 19.07 -23.41 46.11
CA VAL A 808 17.74 -22.83 46.00
C VAL A 808 17.77 -21.43 46.60
N LEU A 809 17.31 -20.44 45.86
CA LEU A 809 17.18 -19.06 46.32
C LEU A 809 15.78 -18.58 45.95
N ASN A 810 14.99 -18.19 46.97
CA ASN A 810 13.60 -17.73 46.82
C ASN A 810 12.75 -18.67 45.95
N GLY A 811 12.81 -19.97 46.23
CA GLY A 811 12.06 -21.00 45.49
C GLY A 811 12.59 -21.31 44.07
N THR A 812 13.68 -20.67 43.65
CA THR A 812 14.30 -20.91 42.33
C THR A 812 15.60 -21.69 42.47
N THR A 813 15.75 -22.75 41.68
CA THR A 813 16.98 -23.54 41.63
C THR A 813 18.01 -22.90 40.70
N TYR A 814 19.20 -22.63 41.24
CA TYR A 814 20.34 -22.06 40.52
C TYR A 814 21.45 -23.09 40.36
N VAL A 815 22.00 -23.17 39.15
CA VAL A 815 23.02 -24.16 38.76
C VAL A 815 24.21 -23.49 38.10
N PRO A 816 25.43 -24.07 38.19
CA PRO A 816 26.60 -23.53 37.50
C PRO A 816 26.41 -23.58 35.98
N LEU A 817 26.41 -22.41 35.35
CA LEU A 817 26.08 -22.29 33.92
C LEU A 817 27.04 -23.07 33.03
N ARG A 818 28.34 -22.97 33.28
CA ARG A 818 29.37 -23.63 32.45
C ARG A 818 29.19 -25.15 32.47
N PHE A 819 29.05 -25.75 33.65
CA PHE A 819 28.82 -27.19 33.79
C PHE A 819 27.58 -27.67 33.00
N VAL A 820 26.44 -26.98 33.16
CA VAL A 820 25.21 -27.35 32.45
C VAL A 820 25.40 -27.18 30.94
N SER A 821 26.03 -26.09 30.51
CA SER A 821 26.24 -25.81 29.08
C SER A 821 27.14 -26.85 28.42
N ASP A 822 28.26 -27.21 29.06
CA ASP A 822 29.21 -28.21 28.53
C ASP A 822 28.53 -29.58 28.38
N ALA A 823 27.74 -29.99 29.38
CA ALA A 823 27.04 -31.28 29.38
C ALA A 823 25.91 -31.40 28.33
N ILE A 824 25.38 -30.26 27.86
CA ILE A 824 24.32 -30.21 26.82
C ILE A 824 24.86 -29.85 25.43
N GLY A 825 26.19 -29.76 25.29
CA GLY A 825 26.87 -29.39 24.04
C GLY A 825 26.69 -27.92 23.64
N GLY A 826 26.44 -27.04 24.61
CA GLY A 826 26.37 -25.60 24.42
C GLY A 826 27.74 -24.94 24.44
N GLN A 827 27.88 -23.80 23.74
CA GLN A 827 29.08 -22.97 23.77
C GLN A 827 28.80 -21.71 24.56
N VAL A 828 29.64 -21.39 25.55
CA VAL A 828 29.47 -20.22 26.44
C VAL A 828 30.59 -19.22 26.23
N ASN A 829 30.24 -17.97 25.99
CA ASN A 829 31.14 -16.82 26.04
C ASN A 829 30.75 -15.88 27.19
N TRP A 830 31.75 -15.37 27.92
CA TRP A 830 31.56 -14.47 29.06
C TRP A 830 32.24 -13.12 28.80
N ASP A 831 31.48 -12.03 28.89
CA ASP A 831 31.99 -10.66 28.88
C ASP A 831 31.91 -10.07 30.29
N GLY A 832 33.08 -9.96 30.94
CA GLY A 832 33.20 -9.41 32.28
C GLY A 832 32.88 -7.92 32.39
N ARG A 833 32.99 -7.14 31.30
CA ARG A 833 32.75 -5.69 31.30
C ARG A 833 31.26 -5.38 31.34
N SER A 834 30.48 -6.08 30.52
CA SER A 834 29.02 -5.93 30.49
C SER A 834 28.30 -6.90 31.44
N LYS A 835 29.05 -7.80 32.11
CA LYS A 835 28.52 -8.90 32.93
C LYS A 835 27.53 -9.77 32.15
N ARG A 836 27.82 -9.99 30.86
CA ARG A 836 26.97 -10.71 29.89
C ARG A 836 27.49 -12.11 29.65
N VAL A 837 26.58 -13.08 29.61
CA VAL A 837 26.82 -14.42 29.08
C VAL A 837 26.10 -14.56 27.75
N ASN A 838 26.82 -15.01 26.72
CA ASN A 838 26.26 -15.44 25.45
C ASN A 838 26.39 -16.97 25.35
N LEU A 839 25.27 -17.67 25.16
CA LEU A 839 25.22 -19.13 25.07
C LEU A 839 24.64 -19.57 23.72
N LEU A 840 25.35 -20.43 23.00
CA LEU A 840 24.94 -21.00 21.71
C LEU A 840 24.66 -22.51 21.82
N ARG A 841 23.53 -22.96 21.27
CA ARG A 841 23.22 -24.39 21.11
C ARG A 841 22.30 -24.61 19.91
N GLY A 842 22.78 -25.31 18.88
CA GLY A 842 22.01 -25.52 17.64
C GLY A 842 21.62 -24.19 17.02
N ASN A 843 20.32 -23.92 16.88
CA ASN A 843 19.78 -22.65 16.37
C ASN A 843 19.36 -21.65 17.47
N LYS A 844 19.79 -21.87 18.71
CA LYS A 844 19.48 -21.01 19.86
C LYS A 844 20.72 -20.23 20.30
N MET A 845 20.56 -18.91 20.41
CA MET A 845 21.46 -17.99 21.07
C MET A 845 20.73 -17.33 22.23
N LEU A 846 21.25 -17.48 23.43
CA LEU A 846 20.70 -16.90 24.64
C LEU A 846 21.72 -15.94 25.26
N ASP A 847 21.34 -14.66 25.35
CA ASP A 847 22.06 -13.64 26.09
C ASP A 847 21.43 -13.39 27.45
N LEU A 848 22.28 -13.37 28.47
CA LEU A 848 21.93 -13.20 29.87
C LEU A 848 22.84 -12.16 30.50
N TRP A 849 22.33 -11.34 31.43
CA TRP A 849 23.15 -10.41 32.19
C TRP A 849 22.98 -10.66 33.69
N ILE A 850 24.10 -10.66 34.43
CA ILE A 850 24.04 -10.83 35.89
C ILE A 850 23.23 -9.68 36.51
N GLY A 851 22.29 -10.03 37.38
CA GLY A 851 21.43 -9.08 38.08
C GLY A 851 20.31 -8.45 37.23
N ARG A 852 20.14 -8.83 35.96
CA ARG A 852 19.04 -8.33 35.11
C ARG A 852 17.93 -9.36 34.98
N LYS A 853 16.69 -8.88 35.04
CA LYS A 853 15.44 -9.64 34.88
C LYS A 853 14.95 -9.65 33.42
N GLU A 854 15.91 -9.76 32.50
CA GLU A 854 15.67 -9.79 31.07
C GLU A 854 16.75 -10.64 30.40
N VAL A 855 16.34 -11.32 29.33
CA VAL A 855 17.19 -12.17 28.50
C VAL A 855 16.89 -11.87 27.04
N VAL A 856 17.85 -12.12 26.15
CA VAL A 856 17.61 -12.02 24.70
C VAL A 856 17.80 -13.40 24.08
N LEU A 857 16.72 -13.96 23.54
CA LEU A 857 16.71 -15.25 22.85
C LEU A 857 16.58 -15.04 21.35
N ASN A 858 17.59 -15.42 20.58
CA ASN A 858 17.62 -15.23 19.12
C ASN A 858 17.26 -13.80 18.67
N GLY A 859 17.73 -12.81 19.43
CA GLY A 859 17.40 -11.41 19.19
C GLY A 859 15.99 -10.99 19.62
N SER A 860 15.25 -11.79 20.39
CA SER A 860 13.99 -11.38 21.01
C SER A 860 14.17 -11.16 22.51
N ARG A 861 13.76 -9.99 23.02
CA ARG A 861 13.81 -9.70 24.44
C ARG A 861 12.69 -10.45 25.16
N ILE A 862 13.04 -11.10 26.28
CA ILE A 862 12.10 -11.82 27.15
C ILE A 862 12.31 -11.29 28.57
N LYS A 863 11.23 -10.82 29.21
CA LYS A 863 11.23 -10.44 30.62
C LYS A 863 11.14 -11.69 31.50
N THR A 864 11.85 -11.69 32.61
CA THR A 864 11.93 -12.84 33.52
C THR A 864 11.69 -12.43 34.96
N GLU A 865 11.15 -13.32 35.78
CA GLU A 865 10.93 -13.04 37.21
C GLU A 865 12.23 -13.07 38.04
N VAL A 866 13.22 -13.80 37.52
CA VAL A 866 14.51 -14.08 38.16
C VAL A 866 15.66 -13.71 37.23
N SER A 867 16.83 -13.47 37.81
CA SER A 867 18.05 -13.04 37.13
C SER A 867 19.22 -13.98 37.42
N PRO A 868 20.18 -14.17 36.50
CA PRO A 868 21.46 -14.79 36.83
C PRO A 868 22.15 -14.08 38.00
N ILE A 869 22.89 -14.84 38.80
CA ILE A 869 23.62 -14.33 39.97
C ILE A 869 25.09 -14.71 39.90
N GLU A 870 25.93 -13.91 40.54
CA GLU A 870 27.33 -14.24 40.79
C GLU A 870 27.48 -14.72 42.23
N ARG A 871 28.03 -15.92 42.45
CA ARG A 871 28.30 -16.45 43.79
C ARG A 871 29.64 -17.17 43.81
N SER A 872 30.51 -16.78 44.73
CA SER A 872 31.85 -17.37 44.88
C SER A 872 32.66 -17.40 43.58
N GLY A 873 32.59 -16.31 42.78
CA GLY A 873 33.29 -16.21 41.50
C GLY A 873 32.75 -17.13 40.40
N ARG A 874 31.51 -17.59 40.53
CA ARG A 874 30.81 -18.42 39.54
C ARG A 874 29.45 -17.83 39.19
N THR A 875 29.12 -17.86 37.90
CA THR A 875 27.81 -17.49 37.39
C THR A 875 26.85 -18.64 37.60
N LEU A 876 25.83 -18.41 38.41
CA LEU A 876 24.73 -19.35 38.60
C LEU A 876 23.49 -18.83 37.87
N VAL A 877 22.81 -19.72 37.16
CA VAL A 877 21.61 -19.38 36.38
C VAL A 877 20.38 -20.11 36.91
N PRO A 878 19.18 -19.51 36.81
CA PRO A 878 17.94 -20.23 37.02
C PRO A 878 17.83 -21.38 36.02
N VAL A 879 17.81 -22.61 36.52
CA VAL A 879 17.97 -23.81 35.68
C VAL A 879 16.89 -23.94 34.60
N ARG A 880 15.63 -23.66 34.95
CA ARG A 880 14.50 -23.70 33.99
C ARG A 880 14.64 -22.63 32.92
N LEU A 881 14.92 -21.39 33.34
CA LEU A 881 15.08 -20.25 32.41
C LEU A 881 16.12 -20.54 31.34
N VAL A 882 17.25 -21.17 31.67
CA VAL A 882 18.28 -21.45 30.67
C VAL A 882 17.97 -22.73 29.90
N SER A 883 17.67 -23.82 30.60
CA SER A 883 17.54 -25.14 29.95
C SER A 883 16.34 -25.21 29.01
N GLU A 884 15.19 -24.67 29.41
CA GLU A 884 13.95 -24.74 28.60
C GLU A 884 14.05 -23.86 27.35
N GLN A 885 14.70 -22.69 27.44
CA GLN A 885 14.92 -21.82 26.28
C GLN A 885 15.88 -22.44 25.25
N LEU A 886 16.70 -23.40 25.69
CA LEU A 886 17.60 -24.19 24.86
C LEU A 886 16.97 -25.52 24.41
N GLY A 887 15.69 -25.75 24.69
CA GLY A 887 14.93 -26.92 24.24
C GLY A 887 15.11 -28.17 25.11
N LEU A 888 15.41 -28.02 26.39
CA LEU A 888 15.55 -29.11 27.36
C LEU A 888 14.40 -29.10 28.37
N THR A 889 14.16 -30.25 28.97
CA THR A 889 13.21 -30.40 30.07
C THR A 889 13.90 -30.41 31.42
N VAL A 890 13.25 -29.83 32.43
CA VAL A 890 13.76 -29.78 33.80
C VAL A 890 12.73 -30.34 34.76
N THR A 891 13.09 -31.38 35.51
CA THR A 891 12.25 -31.96 36.57
C THR A 891 12.86 -31.73 37.95
N TRP A 892 12.01 -31.59 38.96
CA TRP A 892 12.39 -31.35 40.35
C TRP A 892 11.83 -32.45 41.25
N ASP A 893 12.69 -33.09 42.01
CA ASP A 893 12.34 -34.03 43.08
C ASP A 893 12.58 -33.37 44.44
N ASN A 894 11.48 -33.06 45.12
CA ASN A 894 11.53 -32.39 46.42
C ASN A 894 12.07 -33.28 47.54
N LYS A 895 11.84 -34.60 47.49
CA LYS A 895 12.32 -35.51 48.56
C LYS A 895 13.83 -35.72 48.44
N ALA A 896 14.32 -35.90 47.23
CA ALA A 896 15.75 -36.08 46.96
C ALA A 896 16.53 -34.75 46.89
N GLN A 897 15.84 -33.60 46.94
CA GLN A 897 16.41 -32.28 46.67
C GLN A 897 17.25 -32.29 45.38
N LYS A 898 16.67 -32.87 44.32
CA LYS A 898 17.36 -33.22 43.08
C LYS A 898 16.70 -32.56 41.89
N VAL A 899 17.50 -31.94 41.02
CA VAL A 899 17.07 -31.43 39.72
C VAL A 899 17.64 -32.31 38.60
N THR A 900 16.80 -32.67 37.64
CA THR A 900 17.17 -33.44 36.45
C THR A 900 16.95 -32.61 35.20
N ILE A 901 17.93 -32.59 34.29
CA ILE A 901 17.88 -31.89 32.99
C ILE A 901 18.05 -32.94 31.88
N GLN A 902 17.18 -32.94 30.86
CA GLN A 902 17.26 -33.86 29.71
C GLN A 902 16.57 -33.32 28.46
#